data_AF-A0A538T2U2-F1
#
_entry.id   AF-A0A538T2U2-F1
#
_cell.length_a   1.000
_cell.length_b   1.000
_cell.length_c   1.000
_cell.angle_alpha   90.00
_cell.angle_beta   90.00
_cell.angle_gamma   90.00
#
_symmetry.space_group_name_H-M   'P 1'
#
loop_
_entity.id
_entity.type
_entity.pdbx_description
1 polymer ?
#
loop_
_entity_poly.entity_id
_entity_poly.type
_entity_poly.pdbx_seq_one_letter_code
_entity_poly.pdbx_strand_id
1 'polypeptide(L)'
;MGMILALLAAGVFSLACAGAAGAGTTLWRDLADTSAVATADTWAVNPAAPAVDDSGRVAWSAASPRHHERRALALRRLASPEAPGDSALLARRWLMLSMPGVPGLPLYALRRAAPLFLAAGDTARADSCWAALAEGSGLWRWESVRSRAQRAQARGAPARGDSILAGLERRELGALERAAWLAMRALDLGRQVVRTAPALPPASEAEALIESLTVARSDTLGYQDQRDLADVDALRGDRESTARRLERAYALAPASDRFRAGLKYAEALRLARKYAPAAAALAAACPLGTGADARAQCLLERARVERDARRPDPALRLYEQAVKASRDTALIQTALWERAREAEQEGRWHQARSDYQRAAALGRRRGTDAAFRAGLLWYIEGHGRDAATWWGRADSDAGRFWRAIALRRSRPAVADSLLKGLASQPGYSFYSAAARETLGVRGWPGASTVIAPAVGDEPALTLATLLVESGLGDDGVDLVLRWAGGDSRDTLFCPIPPGQRSTSLIGAAQVAFQAGRIAQGIRLAQRALGAAADSGDDRRWGLVPWIYPPGHRSLVQWRVQTARLAQPAIDVALLSALIWQESRFDAEARSRSNALGLMQLMLATARTTLGGARAVPAESSLFDPALNTRAGARYLAGLLARFDGLVPAALAAYNSGPARVLPRWIELSRRFGDALFCELIVFPETEDYVKKIIAVRSAYRELAPRLAEGDGTPP
;
A
#
# COMPACT_ATOMS: atom_id res chain seq x y z
N MET A 1 9.55 44.23 19.29
CA MET A 1 8.65 44.04 18.13
C MET A 1 8.48 42.56 17.73
N GLY A 2 9.53 41.72 17.73
CA GLY A 2 9.42 40.28 17.39
C GLY A 2 8.60 39.40 18.35
N MET A 3 8.59 39.70 19.66
CA MET A 3 7.85 38.91 20.66
C MET A 3 6.32 39.16 20.64
N ILE A 4 5.91 40.36 20.19
CA ILE A 4 4.50 40.75 20.06
C ILE A 4 3.89 40.16 18.77
N LEU A 5 4.68 40.04 17.70
CA LEU A 5 4.26 39.33 16.47
C LEU A 5 4.15 37.80 16.67
N ALA A 6 4.97 37.19 17.53
CA ALA A 6 4.86 35.77 17.87
C ALA A 6 3.61 35.47 18.73
N LEU A 7 3.26 36.35 19.68
CA LEU A 7 2.05 36.23 20.50
C LEU A 7 0.77 36.53 19.70
N LEU A 8 0.81 37.46 18.74
CA LEU A 8 -0.32 37.70 17.82
C LEU A 8 -0.49 36.56 16.80
N ALA A 9 0.60 35.91 16.35
CA ALA A 9 0.51 34.71 15.53
C ALA A 9 -0.07 33.52 16.32
N ALA A 10 0.34 33.30 17.57
CA ALA A 10 -0.20 32.22 18.43
C ALA A 10 -1.66 32.48 18.87
N GLY A 11 -2.02 33.74 19.16
CA GLY A 11 -3.37 34.14 19.55
C GLY A 11 -4.37 34.11 18.38
N VAL A 12 -3.94 34.47 17.16
CA VAL A 12 -4.77 34.36 15.96
C VAL A 12 -4.85 32.92 15.43
N PHE A 13 -3.81 32.09 15.64
CA PHE A 13 -3.86 30.65 15.33
C PHE A 13 -4.80 29.85 16.24
N SER A 14 -4.86 30.19 17.54
CA SER A 14 -5.84 29.58 18.46
C SER A 14 -7.27 29.97 18.11
N LEU A 15 -7.51 31.18 17.59
CA LEU A 15 -8.86 31.60 17.15
C LEU A 15 -9.31 30.96 15.83
N ALA A 16 -8.40 30.65 14.91
CA ALA A 16 -8.73 29.95 13.67
C ALA A 16 -9.06 28.47 13.90
N CYS A 17 -8.47 27.82 14.90
CA CYS A 17 -8.86 26.48 15.38
C CYS A 17 -10.09 26.51 16.31
N ALA A 18 -10.45 27.69 16.84
CA ALA A 18 -11.66 27.94 17.60
C ALA A 18 -12.85 28.41 16.73
N GLY A 19 -12.79 28.13 15.42
CA GLY A 19 -13.87 28.45 14.48
C GLY A 19 -15.17 27.72 14.84
N ALA A 20 -16.07 28.46 15.49
CA ALA A 20 -17.48 28.17 15.77
C ALA A 20 -17.82 27.18 16.90
N ALA A 21 -17.11 27.23 18.03
CA ALA A 21 -17.63 26.68 19.29
C ALA A 21 -17.47 27.69 20.44
N GLY A 22 -18.08 28.86 20.29
CA GLY A 22 -18.57 29.56 21.48
C GLY A 22 -19.58 28.63 22.15
N ALA A 23 -19.35 28.27 23.41
CA ALA A 23 -20.22 27.47 24.27
C ALA A 23 -21.57 28.18 24.57
N GLY A 24 -22.26 28.68 23.55
CA GLY A 24 -23.40 29.57 23.69
C GLY A 24 -24.21 29.87 22.43
N THR A 25 -24.13 29.08 21.35
CA THR A 25 -25.11 29.20 20.26
C THR A 25 -26.41 28.48 20.66
N THR A 26 -27.55 29.09 20.33
CA THR A 26 -28.91 28.58 20.56
C THR A 26 -29.08 27.13 20.11
N LEU A 27 -28.41 26.74 19.02
CA LEU A 27 -28.41 25.38 18.47
C LEU A 27 -27.99 24.30 19.50
N TRP A 28 -26.95 24.53 20.30
CA TRP A 28 -26.47 23.53 21.27
C TRP A 28 -27.38 23.41 22.49
N ARG A 29 -28.03 24.51 22.91
CA ARG A 29 -29.06 24.46 23.96
C ARG A 29 -30.34 23.76 23.46
N ASP A 30 -30.75 24.03 22.23
CA ASP A 30 -31.97 23.47 21.61
C ASP A 30 -31.81 21.98 21.28
N LEU A 31 -30.59 21.53 20.93
CA LEU A 31 -30.30 20.13 20.64
C LEU A 31 -30.04 19.28 21.90
N ALA A 32 -29.48 19.86 22.97
CA ALA A 32 -29.08 19.11 24.16
C ALA A 32 -30.19 18.91 25.22
N ASP A 33 -31.22 19.77 25.26
CA ASP A 33 -32.28 19.77 26.28
C ASP A 33 -31.72 19.59 27.69
N THR A 34 -31.30 20.71 28.30
CA THR A 34 -30.50 20.77 29.53
C THR A 34 -31.20 20.23 30.79
N SER A 35 -32.41 19.68 30.70
CA SER A 35 -33.09 18.99 31.80
C SER A 35 -32.39 17.68 32.24
N ALA A 36 -31.51 17.11 31.40
CA ALA A 36 -30.72 15.91 31.71
C ALA A 36 -29.31 16.18 32.29
N VAL A 37 -28.95 17.47 32.50
CA VAL A 37 -27.61 17.96 32.91
C VAL A 37 -27.07 17.30 34.18
N ALA A 38 -27.92 16.81 35.07
CA ALA A 38 -27.48 16.15 36.30
C ALA A 38 -26.78 14.79 36.09
N THR A 39 -26.76 14.22 34.86
CA THR A 39 -26.32 12.83 34.67
C THR A 39 -24.95 12.62 34.00
N ALA A 40 -24.40 13.58 33.26
CA ALA A 40 -23.13 13.39 32.54
C ALA A 40 -21.91 13.30 33.50
N ASP A 41 -21.88 14.13 34.56
CA ASP A 41 -20.87 14.04 35.62
C ASP A 41 -21.07 12.78 36.50
N THR A 42 -22.31 12.32 36.67
CA THR A 42 -22.60 11.09 37.45
C THR A 42 -22.31 9.80 36.70
N TRP A 43 -21.98 9.86 35.41
CA TRP A 43 -21.67 8.68 34.61
C TRP A 43 -20.18 8.36 34.55
N ALA A 44 -19.33 9.17 35.20
CA ALA A 44 -17.91 8.91 35.43
C ALA A 44 -17.65 8.20 36.78
N VAL A 45 -18.56 7.33 37.26
CA VAL A 45 -18.27 6.52 38.45
C VAL A 45 -17.17 5.50 38.14
N ASN A 46 -16.08 5.61 38.91
CA ASN A 46 -14.92 4.71 38.99
C ASN A 46 -15.37 3.23 39.07
N PRO A 47 -14.87 2.31 38.23
CA PRO A 47 -14.77 0.92 38.67
C PRO A 47 -13.66 0.88 39.73
N ALA A 48 -14.00 0.66 40.99
CA ALA A 48 -12.97 0.41 41.99
C ALA A 48 -12.39 -1.00 41.80
N ALA A 49 -11.07 -1.11 41.88
CA ALA A 49 -10.40 -2.39 41.99
C ALA A 49 -10.47 -2.86 43.45
N PRO A 50 -10.88 -4.12 43.72
CA PRO A 50 -10.87 -4.64 45.08
C PRO A 50 -9.43 -4.89 45.52
N ALA A 51 -9.10 -4.46 46.73
CA ALA A 51 -7.98 -5.00 47.49
C ALA A 51 -8.54 -5.72 48.72
N VAL A 52 -8.06 -6.94 48.92
CA VAL A 52 -8.38 -7.79 50.07
C VAL A 52 -7.18 -7.67 51.00
N ASP A 53 -7.39 -7.23 52.24
CA ASP A 53 -6.34 -7.31 53.24
C ASP A 53 -6.15 -8.75 53.74
N ASP A 54 -5.10 -9.01 54.51
CA ASP A 54 -4.74 -10.35 55.00
C ASP A 54 -5.82 -11.01 55.89
N SER A 55 -6.91 -10.30 56.21
CA SER A 55 -8.07 -10.78 56.98
C SER A 55 -9.30 -11.10 56.12
N GLY A 56 -9.25 -10.86 54.80
CA GLY A 56 -10.35 -11.16 53.89
C GLY A 56 -11.42 -10.06 53.76
N ARG A 57 -11.23 -8.88 54.37
CA ARG A 57 -12.16 -7.75 54.21
C ARG A 57 -11.79 -6.88 53.01
N VAL A 58 -12.81 -6.53 52.23
CA VAL A 58 -12.69 -5.62 51.08
C VAL A 58 -12.92 -4.18 51.56
N ALA A 59 -11.88 -3.34 51.49
CA ALA A 59 -11.98 -1.91 51.75
C ALA A 59 -11.82 -1.12 50.44
N TRP A 60 -12.68 -0.12 50.25
CA TRP A 60 -12.72 0.72 49.05
C TRP A 60 -11.94 2.02 49.31
N SER A 61 -10.86 2.29 48.58
CA SER A 61 -10.21 3.61 48.60
C SER A 61 -10.30 4.27 47.22
N ALA A 62 -10.70 5.55 47.22
CA ALA A 62 -10.90 6.34 46.02
C ALA A 62 -9.58 7.00 45.58
N ALA A 63 -8.99 6.52 44.49
CA ALA A 63 -8.02 7.31 43.72
C ALA A 63 -8.74 7.99 42.54
N SER A 64 -8.50 9.28 42.34
CA SER A 64 -9.04 10.06 41.21
C SER A 64 -8.19 9.85 39.95
N PRO A 65 -8.75 9.32 38.84
CA PRO A 65 -8.07 9.34 37.54
C PRO A 65 -7.84 10.78 37.10
N ARG A 66 -6.76 11.05 36.34
CA ARG A 66 -6.51 12.37 35.74
C ARG A 66 -7.69 12.75 34.82
N HIS A 67 -7.92 14.05 34.57
CA HIS A 67 -9.05 14.52 33.75
C HIS A 67 -9.18 13.83 32.37
N HIS A 68 -8.07 13.40 31.75
CA HIS A 68 -8.07 12.68 30.47
C HIS A 68 -8.63 11.25 30.57
N GLU A 69 -8.33 10.53 31.65
CA GLU A 69 -8.76 9.14 31.88
C GLU A 69 -10.26 9.04 32.14
N ARG A 70 -10.83 10.02 32.86
CA ARG A 70 -12.30 10.12 33.03
C ARG A 70 -13.02 10.38 31.70
N ARG A 71 -12.40 11.14 30.79
CA ARG A 71 -12.94 11.47 29.46
C ARG A 71 -12.96 10.26 28.54
N ALA A 72 -11.86 9.51 28.48
CA ALA A 72 -11.78 8.27 27.72
C ALA A 72 -12.81 7.23 28.20
N LEU A 73 -13.02 7.14 29.52
CA LEU A 73 -14.02 6.25 30.11
C LEU A 73 -15.46 6.64 29.72
N ALA A 74 -15.80 7.93 29.71
CA ALA A 74 -17.13 8.41 29.32
C ALA A 74 -17.43 8.12 27.84
N LEU A 75 -16.47 8.40 26.95
CA LEU A 75 -16.57 8.07 25.52
C LEU A 75 -16.70 6.56 25.29
N ARG A 76 -15.93 5.75 26.02
CA ARG A 76 -16.00 4.28 25.96
C ARG A 76 -17.38 3.74 26.34
N ARG A 77 -18.03 4.34 27.33
CA ARG A 77 -19.41 3.97 27.72
C ARG A 77 -20.43 4.35 26.66
N LEU A 78 -20.32 5.54 26.05
CA LEU A 78 -21.22 5.99 24.98
C LEU A 78 -21.04 5.23 23.66
N ALA A 79 -19.83 4.73 23.41
CA ALA A 79 -19.50 3.92 22.25
C ALA A 79 -19.89 2.44 22.41
N SER A 80 -20.18 1.98 23.63
CA SER A 80 -20.49 0.57 23.90
C SER A 80 -21.80 0.14 23.24
N PRO A 81 -21.89 -1.07 22.64
CA PRO A 81 -23.15 -1.67 22.21
C PRO A 81 -24.17 -1.82 23.36
N GLU A 82 -23.68 -1.91 24.59
CA GLU A 82 -24.48 -2.04 25.82
C GLU A 82 -24.85 -0.67 26.42
N ALA A 83 -24.61 0.44 25.70
CA ALA A 83 -24.93 1.78 26.18
C ALA A 83 -26.43 1.86 26.53
N PRO A 84 -26.79 2.11 27.81
CA PRO A 84 -28.19 2.01 28.23
C PRO A 84 -28.98 3.23 27.75
N GLY A 85 -30.15 3.00 27.14
CA GLY A 85 -31.09 4.06 26.73
C GLY A 85 -31.58 3.91 25.28
N ASP A 86 -32.64 4.63 24.93
CA ASP A 86 -33.10 4.73 23.54
C ASP A 86 -32.16 5.58 22.67
N SER A 87 -32.32 5.50 21.35
CA SER A 87 -31.44 6.20 20.40
C SER A 87 -31.47 7.73 20.59
N ALA A 88 -32.60 8.30 21.03
CA ALA A 88 -32.73 9.73 21.29
C ALA A 88 -31.89 10.18 22.50
N LEU A 89 -31.96 9.43 23.60
CA LEU A 89 -31.18 9.69 24.81
C LEU A 89 -29.68 9.53 24.53
N LEU A 90 -29.29 8.51 23.75
CA LEU A 90 -27.91 8.32 23.35
C LEU A 90 -27.40 9.47 22.47
N ALA A 91 -28.21 9.94 21.52
CA ALA A 91 -27.89 11.10 20.68
C ALA A 91 -27.64 12.37 21.50
N ARG A 92 -28.52 12.65 22.48
CA ARG A 92 -28.38 13.80 23.38
C ARG A 92 -27.10 13.71 24.21
N ARG A 93 -26.77 12.52 24.74
CA ARG A 93 -25.53 12.31 25.50
C ARG A 93 -24.27 12.52 24.65
N TRP A 94 -24.29 12.13 23.37
CA TRP A 94 -23.21 12.48 22.45
C TRP A 94 -23.04 13.99 22.33
N LEU A 95 -24.12 14.75 22.15
CA LEU A 95 -24.05 16.22 22.05
C LEU A 95 -23.63 16.91 23.35
N MET A 96 -23.88 16.29 24.50
CA MET A 96 -23.42 16.78 25.80
C MET A 96 -21.89 16.69 25.97
N LEU A 97 -21.16 15.99 25.10
CA LEU A 97 -19.69 15.92 25.10
C LEU A 97 -19.01 17.23 24.65
N SER A 98 -19.70 18.36 24.78
CA SER A 98 -19.22 19.70 24.46
C SER A 98 -18.14 20.15 25.47
N MET A 99 -16.98 19.53 25.40
CA MET A 99 -15.87 19.73 26.31
C MET A 99 -14.97 20.88 25.85
N PRO A 100 -14.60 21.82 26.74
CA PRO A 100 -13.55 22.78 26.46
C PRO A 100 -12.19 22.08 26.24
N GLY A 101 -11.48 22.41 25.16
CA GLY A 101 -10.06 22.09 24.99
C GLY A 101 -9.71 20.81 24.20
N VAL A 102 -10.67 20.10 23.59
CA VAL A 102 -10.37 19.05 22.59
C VAL A 102 -10.90 19.51 21.22
N PRO A 103 -10.02 20.00 20.33
CA PRO A 103 -10.40 20.39 18.98
C PRO A 103 -11.13 19.26 18.23
N GLY A 104 -12.22 19.60 17.53
CA GLY A 104 -12.96 18.67 16.66
C GLY A 104 -13.91 17.69 17.36
N LEU A 105 -13.83 17.52 18.68
CA LEU A 105 -14.74 16.66 19.44
C LEU A 105 -16.23 17.07 19.30
N PRO A 106 -16.61 18.37 19.31
CA PRO A 106 -18.00 18.76 19.07
C PRO A 106 -18.52 18.35 17.69
N LEU A 107 -17.69 18.44 16.65
CA LEU A 107 -18.05 18.00 15.30
C LEU A 107 -18.20 16.47 15.23
N TYR A 108 -17.31 15.74 15.90
CA TYR A 108 -17.43 14.29 16.02
C TYR A 108 -18.71 13.88 16.77
N ALA A 109 -19.08 14.60 17.84
CA ALA A 109 -20.32 14.38 18.57
C ALA A 109 -21.57 14.59 17.68
N LEU A 110 -21.58 15.63 16.84
CA LEU A 110 -22.66 15.86 15.86
C LEU A 110 -22.76 14.70 14.87
N ARG A 111 -21.63 14.21 14.35
CA ARG A 111 -21.57 13.04 13.45
C ARG A 111 -22.17 11.79 14.09
N ARG A 112 -21.93 11.56 15.39
CA ARG A 112 -22.49 10.39 16.12
C ARG A 112 -23.97 10.57 16.48
N ALA A 113 -24.40 11.77 16.84
CA ALA A 113 -25.77 12.05 17.26
C ALA A 113 -26.77 12.04 16.09
N ALA A 114 -26.37 12.53 14.91
CA ALA A 114 -27.26 12.64 13.76
C ALA A 114 -27.95 11.32 13.33
N PRO A 115 -27.23 10.18 13.15
CA PRO A 115 -27.88 8.90 12.82
C PRO A 115 -28.74 8.36 13.97
N LEU A 116 -28.40 8.66 15.22
CA LEU A 116 -29.16 8.23 16.40
C LEU A 116 -30.51 8.97 16.51
N PHE A 117 -30.54 10.28 16.22
CA PHE A 117 -31.80 11.01 16.10
C PHE A 117 -32.67 10.50 14.95
N LEU A 118 -32.07 10.12 13.81
CA LEU A 118 -32.80 9.48 12.72
C LEU A 118 -33.41 8.14 13.15
N ALA A 119 -32.63 7.29 13.82
CA ALA A 119 -33.11 6.00 14.33
C ALA A 119 -34.25 6.18 15.34
N ALA A 120 -34.25 7.27 16.10
CA ALA A 120 -35.33 7.65 17.01
C ALA A 120 -36.54 8.32 16.33
N GLY A 121 -36.50 8.55 15.01
CA GLY A 121 -37.57 9.25 14.26
C GLY A 121 -37.52 10.78 14.34
N ASP A 122 -36.56 11.37 15.05
CA ASP A 122 -36.38 12.82 15.18
C ASP A 122 -35.60 13.39 13.98
N THR A 123 -36.28 13.45 12.83
CA THR A 123 -35.67 13.87 11.57
C THR A 123 -35.26 15.34 11.55
N ALA A 124 -35.91 16.19 12.34
CA ALA A 124 -35.60 17.61 12.45
C ALA A 124 -34.27 17.84 13.18
N ARG A 125 -34.06 17.19 14.34
CA ARG A 125 -32.76 17.30 15.03
C ARG A 125 -31.63 16.67 14.23
N ALA A 126 -31.88 15.55 13.56
CA ALA A 126 -30.91 14.99 12.64
C ALA A 126 -30.52 15.95 11.51
N ASP A 127 -31.50 16.64 10.89
CA ASP A 127 -31.26 17.69 9.89
C ASP A 127 -30.37 18.80 10.45
N SER A 128 -30.65 19.26 11.66
CA SER A 128 -29.85 20.28 12.35
C SER A 128 -28.43 19.82 12.66
N CYS A 129 -28.23 18.58 13.12
CA CYS A 129 -26.89 18.04 13.37
C CYS A 129 -26.06 17.97 12.09
N TRP A 130 -26.64 17.51 10.98
CA TRP A 130 -25.95 17.51 9.70
C TRP A 130 -25.68 18.92 9.19
N ALA A 131 -26.63 19.85 9.30
CA ALA A 131 -26.41 21.25 8.92
C ALA A 131 -25.22 21.87 9.69
N ALA A 132 -25.20 21.70 11.01
CA ALA A 132 -24.09 22.16 11.86
C ALA A 132 -22.75 21.53 11.49
N LEU A 133 -22.75 20.23 11.17
CA LEU A 133 -21.55 19.53 10.70
C LEU A 133 -21.05 20.05 9.34
N ALA A 134 -21.95 20.50 8.46
CA ALA A 134 -21.57 21.09 7.18
C ALA A 134 -20.97 22.49 7.34
N GLU A 135 -21.48 23.27 8.31
CA GLU A 135 -21.02 24.63 8.62
C GLU A 135 -19.67 24.64 9.38
N GLY A 136 -19.41 23.61 10.20
CA GLY A 136 -18.22 23.48 11.04
C GLY A 136 -16.88 23.28 10.31
N SER A 137 -16.87 23.26 8.98
CA SER A 137 -15.71 23.03 8.08
C SER A 137 -14.99 21.67 8.20
N GLY A 138 -14.60 21.11 7.05
CA GLY A 138 -13.56 20.08 6.91
C GLY A 138 -13.99 18.60 6.86
N LEU A 139 -13.59 17.83 7.87
CA LEU A 139 -13.36 16.39 7.79
C LEU A 139 -14.58 15.52 7.42
N TRP A 140 -15.76 15.93 7.89
CA TRP A 140 -17.03 15.19 7.71
C TRP A 140 -18.06 15.98 6.91
N ARG A 141 -17.65 17.07 6.24
CA ARG A 141 -18.56 17.91 5.45
C ARG A 141 -19.17 17.12 4.28
N TRP A 142 -18.40 16.25 3.63
CA TRP A 142 -18.92 15.34 2.62
C TRP A 142 -19.98 14.38 3.18
N GLU A 143 -19.73 13.79 4.35
CA GLU A 143 -20.68 12.87 5.01
C GLU A 143 -22.00 13.58 5.32
N SER A 144 -21.93 14.83 5.78
CA SER A 144 -23.10 15.68 5.97
C SER A 144 -23.84 15.99 4.66
N VAL A 145 -23.13 16.50 3.65
CA VAL A 145 -23.75 16.93 2.39
C VAL A 145 -24.37 15.75 1.65
N ARG A 146 -23.70 14.60 1.62
CA ARG A 146 -24.24 13.34 1.08
C ARG A 146 -25.52 12.94 1.82
N SER A 147 -25.49 12.90 3.16
CA SER A 147 -26.65 12.51 3.97
C SER A 147 -27.83 13.48 3.81
N ARG A 148 -27.57 14.78 3.65
CA ARG A 148 -28.60 15.79 3.36
C ARG A 148 -29.18 15.63 1.95
N ALA A 149 -28.36 15.35 0.95
CA ALA A 149 -28.80 15.13 -0.42
C ALA A 149 -29.67 13.88 -0.56
N GLN A 150 -29.23 12.75 0.02
CA GLN A 150 -29.98 11.49 0.01
C GLN A 150 -31.33 11.63 0.70
N ARG A 151 -31.42 12.41 1.79
CA ARG A 151 -32.70 12.66 2.48
C ARG A 151 -33.62 13.59 1.71
N ALA A 152 -33.08 14.61 1.03
CA ALA A 152 -33.89 15.44 0.12
C ALA A 152 -34.48 14.58 -1.02
N GLN A 153 -33.68 13.66 -1.57
CA GLN A 153 -34.14 12.69 -2.57
C GLN A 153 -35.22 11.74 -1.99
N ALA A 154 -34.99 11.16 -0.81
CA ALA A 154 -35.95 10.27 -0.15
C ALA A 154 -37.28 10.95 0.22
N ARG A 155 -37.27 12.28 0.43
CA ARG A 155 -38.48 13.11 0.65
C ARG A 155 -39.15 13.58 -0.65
N GLY A 156 -38.78 13.01 -1.80
CA GLY A 156 -39.37 13.36 -3.10
C GLY A 156 -38.86 14.67 -3.70
N ALA A 157 -37.73 15.21 -3.24
CA ALA A 157 -37.13 16.44 -3.75
C ALA A 157 -35.73 16.21 -4.38
N PRO A 158 -35.64 15.46 -5.49
CA PRO A 158 -34.35 15.09 -6.09
C PRO A 158 -33.54 16.29 -6.58
N ALA A 159 -34.17 17.29 -7.19
CA ALA A 159 -33.51 18.52 -7.64
C ALA A 159 -32.85 19.31 -6.49
N ARG A 160 -33.43 19.25 -5.29
CA ARG A 160 -32.85 19.83 -4.08
C ARG A 160 -31.64 19.03 -3.61
N GLY A 161 -31.70 17.70 -3.68
CA GLY A 161 -30.55 16.83 -3.42
C GLY A 161 -29.38 17.11 -4.36
N ASP A 162 -29.67 17.27 -5.65
CA ASP A 162 -28.67 17.57 -6.68
C ASP A 162 -28.07 18.97 -6.50
N SER A 163 -28.87 19.96 -6.10
CA SER A 163 -28.40 21.30 -5.76
C SER A 163 -27.48 21.30 -4.53
N ILE A 164 -27.82 20.53 -3.49
CA ILE A 164 -26.99 20.34 -2.29
C ILE A 164 -25.62 19.75 -2.67
N LEU A 165 -25.57 18.79 -3.60
CA LEU A 165 -24.33 18.19 -4.10
C LEU A 165 -23.54 19.12 -5.04
N ALA A 166 -24.24 19.97 -5.80
CA ALA A 166 -23.64 20.93 -6.73
C ALA A 166 -22.97 22.11 -6.02
N GLY A 167 -23.45 22.49 -4.83
CA GLY A 167 -22.85 23.54 -4.00
C GLY A 167 -21.52 23.15 -3.34
N LEU A 168 -21.05 21.91 -3.54
CA LEU A 168 -19.81 21.41 -2.96
C LEU A 168 -18.67 21.59 -3.97
N GLU A 169 -17.70 22.44 -3.65
CA GLU A 169 -16.65 22.79 -4.61
C GLU A 169 -15.68 21.62 -4.84
N ARG A 170 -15.15 21.45 -6.05
CA ARG A 170 -14.11 20.44 -6.36
C ARG A 170 -12.87 20.56 -5.46
N ARG A 171 -12.65 21.77 -4.93
CA ARG A 171 -11.58 22.09 -3.99
C ARG A 171 -11.92 21.72 -2.54
N GLU A 172 -13.10 21.22 -2.21
CA GLU A 172 -13.45 20.83 -0.83
C GLU A 172 -13.45 19.32 -0.60
N LEU A 173 -13.16 18.52 -1.63
CA LEU A 173 -13.25 17.05 -1.58
C LEU A 173 -11.86 16.37 -1.53
N GLY A 174 -11.74 15.35 -0.67
CA GLY A 174 -10.64 14.39 -0.69
C GLY A 174 -10.62 13.54 -1.97
N ALA A 175 -9.59 12.70 -2.18
CA ALA A 175 -9.50 11.88 -3.41
C ALA A 175 -10.64 10.85 -3.51
N LEU A 176 -11.01 10.21 -2.40
CA LEU A 176 -12.12 9.24 -2.32
C LEU A 176 -13.48 9.90 -2.51
N GLU A 177 -13.68 11.08 -1.92
CA GLU A 177 -14.95 11.81 -1.96
C GLU A 177 -15.14 12.49 -3.31
N ARG A 178 -14.05 12.95 -3.95
CA ARG A 178 -14.05 13.30 -5.36
C ARG A 178 -14.49 12.12 -6.19
N ALA A 179 -13.94 10.93 -5.98
CA ALA A 179 -14.29 9.78 -6.78
C ALA A 179 -15.79 9.37 -6.60
N ALA A 180 -16.35 9.47 -5.39
CA ALA A 180 -17.77 9.26 -5.13
C ALA A 180 -18.67 10.37 -5.71
N TRP A 181 -18.28 11.64 -5.59
CA TRP A 181 -18.98 12.78 -6.19
C TRP A 181 -18.97 12.73 -7.74
N LEU A 182 -17.85 12.32 -8.32
CA LEU A 182 -17.66 12.12 -9.76
C LEU A 182 -18.50 10.96 -10.29
N ALA A 183 -18.63 9.86 -9.53
CA ALA A 183 -19.48 8.71 -9.87
C ALA A 183 -20.98 9.08 -9.95
N MET A 184 -21.41 10.15 -9.27
CA MET A 184 -22.80 10.60 -9.27
C MET A 184 -23.18 11.56 -10.42
N ARG A 185 -22.23 12.06 -11.25
CA ARG A 185 -22.47 13.11 -12.29
C ARG A 185 -22.29 12.63 -13.76
N ALA A 186 -22.54 11.36 -14.04
CA ALA A 186 -21.51 10.54 -14.66
C ALA A 186 -21.59 10.17 -16.16
N LEU A 187 -21.87 11.10 -17.09
CA LEU A 187 -21.54 10.84 -18.53
C LEU A 187 -20.16 11.39 -18.94
N ASP A 188 -19.95 12.70 -18.86
CA ASP A 188 -18.67 13.32 -19.24
C ASP A 188 -17.56 13.05 -18.22
N LEU A 189 -17.93 12.95 -16.95
CA LEU A 189 -17.03 12.61 -15.86
C LEU A 189 -16.74 11.10 -15.82
N GLY A 190 -17.68 10.24 -16.21
CA GLY A 190 -17.41 8.81 -16.38
C GLY A 190 -16.31 8.60 -17.41
N ARG A 191 -16.43 9.24 -18.58
CA ARG A 191 -15.38 9.25 -19.62
C ARG A 191 -14.05 9.82 -19.12
N GLN A 192 -14.08 10.88 -18.30
CA GLN A 192 -12.86 11.45 -17.73
C GLN A 192 -12.21 10.55 -16.65
N VAL A 193 -13.01 9.93 -15.76
CA VAL A 193 -12.55 9.01 -14.71
C VAL A 193 -11.91 7.76 -15.33
N VAL A 194 -12.55 7.18 -16.33
CA VAL A 194 -11.99 6.07 -17.12
C VAL A 194 -10.64 6.47 -17.74
N ARG A 195 -10.51 7.69 -18.28
CA ARG A 195 -9.23 8.17 -18.86
C ARG A 195 -8.15 8.49 -17.82
N THR A 196 -8.52 9.02 -16.66
CA THR A 196 -7.57 9.62 -15.71
C THR A 196 -7.24 8.76 -14.50
N ALA A 197 -8.16 7.89 -14.06
CA ALA A 197 -7.98 7.03 -12.90
C ALA A 197 -8.65 5.64 -13.06
N PRO A 198 -8.33 4.89 -14.14
CA PRO A 198 -9.02 3.64 -14.48
C PRO A 198 -8.87 2.48 -13.46
N ALA A 199 -7.97 2.59 -12.49
CA ALA A 199 -7.70 1.54 -11.50
C ALA A 199 -8.51 1.66 -10.19
N LEU A 200 -9.33 2.71 -10.03
CA LEU A 200 -10.10 2.95 -8.80
C LEU A 200 -11.50 2.31 -8.87
N PRO A 201 -12.09 1.85 -7.75
CA PRO A 201 -13.44 1.27 -7.73
C PRO A 201 -14.53 2.09 -8.47
N PRO A 202 -14.51 3.45 -8.42
CA PRO A 202 -15.48 4.27 -9.15
C PRO A 202 -15.39 4.19 -10.68
N ALA A 203 -14.33 3.64 -11.25
CA ALA A 203 -14.25 3.38 -12.69
C ALA A 203 -15.23 2.28 -13.15
N SER A 204 -15.56 1.31 -12.28
CA SER A 204 -16.53 0.24 -12.55
C SER A 204 -17.98 0.71 -12.54
N GLU A 205 -18.29 1.59 -11.61
CA GLU A 205 -19.59 2.24 -11.54
C GLU A 205 -19.76 3.20 -12.73
N ALA A 206 -18.70 3.95 -13.08
CA ALA A 206 -18.69 4.81 -14.26
C ALA A 206 -18.89 4.03 -15.57
N GLU A 207 -18.26 2.86 -15.73
CA GLU A 207 -18.42 2.01 -16.90
C GLU A 207 -19.85 1.48 -17.04
N ALA A 208 -20.41 0.88 -15.98
CA ALA A 208 -21.78 0.39 -16.00
C ALA A 208 -22.78 1.53 -16.33
N LEU A 209 -22.50 2.73 -15.82
CA LEU A 209 -23.30 3.90 -16.14
C LEU A 209 -23.14 4.36 -17.59
N ILE A 210 -21.91 4.44 -18.12
CA ILE A 210 -21.67 4.74 -19.55
C ILE A 210 -22.42 3.74 -20.42
N GLU A 211 -22.29 2.45 -20.16
CA GLU A 211 -22.97 1.41 -20.94
C GLU A 211 -24.50 1.56 -20.86
N SER A 212 -25.05 1.74 -19.66
CA SER A 212 -26.50 1.92 -19.48
C SER A 212 -27.05 3.18 -20.16
N LEU A 213 -26.33 4.32 -20.07
CA LEU A 213 -26.74 5.59 -20.67
C LEU A 213 -26.57 5.58 -22.20
N THR A 214 -25.55 4.91 -22.72
CA THR A 214 -25.32 4.76 -24.17
C THR A 214 -26.36 3.81 -24.79
N VAL A 215 -26.68 2.69 -24.12
CA VAL A 215 -27.76 1.78 -24.52
C VAL A 215 -29.11 2.50 -24.48
N ALA A 216 -29.39 3.28 -23.43
CA ALA A 216 -30.62 4.06 -23.31
C ALA A 216 -30.75 5.16 -24.39
N ARG A 217 -29.63 5.66 -24.93
CA ARG A 217 -29.60 6.67 -26.01
C ARG A 217 -29.61 6.09 -27.42
N SER A 218 -29.56 4.76 -27.58
CA SER A 218 -29.40 4.08 -28.88
C SER A 218 -28.11 4.48 -29.64
N ASP A 219 -27.13 5.07 -28.95
CA ASP A 219 -25.84 5.43 -29.54
C ASP A 219 -24.90 4.21 -29.49
N THR A 220 -24.11 3.97 -30.54
CA THR A 220 -23.03 2.96 -30.50
C THR A 220 -21.73 3.56 -29.95
N LEU A 221 -21.05 2.87 -29.04
CA LEU A 221 -19.75 3.29 -28.51
C LEU A 221 -18.71 3.50 -29.63
N GLY A 222 -18.07 4.67 -29.66
CA GLY A 222 -17.05 5.01 -30.67
C GLY A 222 -15.67 4.42 -30.39
N TYR A 223 -14.73 4.62 -31.32
CA TYR A 223 -13.34 4.13 -31.22
C TYR A 223 -12.67 4.49 -29.88
N GLN A 224 -12.77 5.76 -29.46
CA GLN A 224 -12.14 6.23 -28.23
C GLN A 224 -12.81 5.64 -26.98
N ASP A 225 -14.14 5.53 -26.97
CA ASP A 225 -14.88 4.94 -25.84
C ASP A 225 -14.50 3.46 -25.66
N GLN A 226 -14.42 2.68 -26.75
CA GLN A 226 -13.97 1.29 -26.71
C GLN A 226 -12.54 1.15 -26.17
N ARG A 227 -11.65 2.08 -26.51
CA ARG A 227 -10.26 2.07 -26.06
C ARG A 227 -10.14 2.40 -24.57
N ASP A 228 -10.84 3.43 -24.14
CA ASP A 228 -10.88 3.90 -22.74
C ASP A 228 -11.43 2.79 -21.82
N LEU A 229 -12.51 2.12 -22.23
CA LEU A 229 -13.09 0.98 -21.49
C LEU A 229 -12.16 -0.24 -21.49
N ALA A 230 -11.45 -0.51 -22.59
CA ALA A 230 -10.48 -1.61 -22.61
C ALA A 230 -9.33 -1.41 -21.62
N ASP A 231 -8.87 -0.17 -21.43
CA ASP A 231 -7.81 0.17 -20.48
C ASP A 231 -8.28 -0.10 -19.02
N VAL A 232 -9.57 0.12 -18.72
CA VAL A 232 -10.18 -0.23 -17.43
C VAL A 232 -10.21 -1.74 -17.21
N ASP A 233 -10.70 -2.50 -18.19
CA ASP A 233 -10.71 -3.97 -18.13
C ASP A 233 -9.30 -4.52 -17.88
N ALA A 234 -8.30 -3.94 -18.56
CA ALA A 234 -6.91 -4.35 -18.44
C ALA A 234 -6.38 -4.13 -17.01
N LEU A 235 -6.76 -3.03 -16.37
CA LEU A 235 -6.36 -2.70 -15.00
C LEU A 235 -7.05 -3.55 -13.93
N ARG A 236 -8.27 -4.02 -14.21
CA ARG A 236 -8.92 -5.07 -13.40
C ARG A 236 -8.31 -6.45 -13.64
N GLY A 237 -7.57 -6.61 -14.73
CA GLY A 237 -7.01 -7.89 -15.14
C GLY A 237 -7.98 -8.76 -15.94
N ASP A 238 -9.11 -8.21 -16.41
CA ASP A 238 -10.03 -8.90 -17.32
C ASP A 238 -9.52 -8.85 -18.76
N ARG A 239 -8.58 -9.75 -19.05
CA ARG A 239 -7.90 -9.82 -20.34
C ARG A 239 -8.83 -10.18 -21.50
N GLU A 240 -9.94 -10.88 -21.23
CA GLU A 240 -10.88 -11.28 -22.29
C GLU A 240 -11.73 -10.10 -22.72
N SER A 241 -12.26 -9.34 -21.76
CA SER A 241 -13.03 -8.13 -22.05
C SER A 241 -12.16 -7.05 -22.68
N THR A 242 -10.91 -6.87 -22.21
CA THR A 242 -9.93 -5.99 -22.87
C THR A 242 -9.76 -6.34 -24.35
N ALA A 243 -9.56 -7.63 -24.68
CA ALA A 243 -9.36 -8.06 -26.06
C ALA A 243 -10.61 -7.81 -26.93
N ARG A 244 -11.82 -8.10 -26.40
CA ARG A 244 -13.09 -7.84 -27.11
C ARG A 244 -13.32 -6.35 -27.39
N ARG A 245 -13.03 -5.49 -26.41
CA ARG A 245 -13.18 -4.04 -26.59
C ARG A 245 -12.14 -3.49 -27.58
N LEU A 246 -10.90 -3.98 -27.53
CA LEU A 246 -9.87 -3.58 -28.50
C LEU A 246 -10.12 -4.12 -29.91
N GLU A 247 -10.78 -5.26 -30.07
CA GLU A 247 -11.26 -5.73 -31.37
C GLU A 247 -12.25 -4.73 -31.99
N ARG A 248 -13.23 -4.29 -31.21
CA ARG A 248 -14.22 -3.27 -31.64
C ARG A 248 -13.54 -1.93 -31.92
N ALA A 249 -12.64 -1.48 -31.05
CA ALA A 249 -11.86 -0.28 -31.30
C ALA A 249 -11.04 -0.40 -32.60
N TYR A 250 -10.39 -1.54 -32.86
CA TYR A 250 -9.65 -1.74 -34.10
C TYR A 250 -10.54 -1.68 -35.35
N ALA A 251 -11.76 -2.25 -35.28
CA ALA A 251 -12.73 -2.17 -36.36
C ALA A 251 -13.22 -0.73 -36.64
N LEU A 252 -13.34 0.09 -35.58
CA LEU A 252 -13.78 1.49 -35.65
C LEU A 252 -12.63 2.49 -35.86
N ALA A 253 -11.37 2.04 -35.86
CA ALA A 253 -10.22 2.93 -35.87
C ALA A 253 -10.11 3.72 -37.19
N PRO A 254 -9.86 5.05 -37.13
CA PRO A 254 -9.61 5.84 -38.34
C PRO A 254 -8.31 5.37 -39.01
N ALA A 255 -8.17 5.63 -40.31
CA ALA A 255 -7.02 5.16 -41.10
C ALA A 255 -5.66 5.55 -40.49
N SER A 256 -5.57 6.75 -39.91
CA SER A 256 -4.37 7.27 -39.23
C SER A 256 -3.98 6.48 -37.97
N ASP A 257 -4.91 5.79 -37.32
CA ASP A 257 -4.70 5.05 -36.08
C ASP A 257 -4.76 3.53 -36.24
N ARG A 258 -5.24 3.05 -37.40
CA ARG A 258 -5.52 1.62 -37.62
C ARG A 258 -4.32 0.73 -37.36
N PHE A 259 -3.12 1.15 -37.76
CA PHE A 259 -1.88 0.44 -37.43
C PHE A 259 -1.66 0.31 -35.90
N ARG A 260 -1.75 1.41 -35.15
CA ARG A 260 -1.55 1.44 -33.70
C ARG A 260 -2.64 0.66 -32.95
N ALA A 261 -3.89 0.77 -33.39
CA ALA A 261 -5.01 0.02 -32.84
C ALA A 261 -4.84 -1.48 -33.07
N GLY A 262 -4.36 -1.89 -34.24
CA GLY A 262 -4.09 -3.29 -34.56
C GLY A 262 -2.96 -3.90 -33.72
N LEU A 263 -1.87 -3.15 -33.48
CA LEU A 263 -0.80 -3.58 -32.56
C LEU A 263 -1.32 -3.76 -31.13
N LYS A 264 -2.10 -2.80 -30.62
CA LYS A 264 -2.71 -2.90 -29.28
C LYS A 264 -3.67 -4.09 -29.16
N TYR A 265 -4.48 -4.34 -30.19
CA TYR A 265 -5.39 -5.48 -30.20
C TYR A 265 -4.62 -6.81 -30.16
N ALA A 266 -3.57 -6.94 -30.98
CA ALA A 266 -2.70 -8.10 -30.94
C ALA A 266 -2.00 -8.30 -29.59
N GLU A 267 -1.54 -7.22 -28.96
CA GLU A 267 -0.99 -7.25 -27.61
C GLU A 267 -2.01 -7.77 -26.58
N ALA A 268 -3.25 -7.29 -26.62
CA ALA A 268 -4.29 -7.75 -25.72
C ALA A 268 -4.62 -9.24 -25.91
N LEU A 269 -4.70 -9.71 -27.16
CA LEU A 269 -4.84 -11.14 -27.46
C LEU A 269 -3.65 -11.95 -26.92
N ARG A 270 -2.41 -11.46 -27.08
CA ARG A 270 -1.21 -12.09 -26.52
C ARG A 270 -1.27 -12.20 -25.00
N LEU A 271 -1.65 -11.13 -24.30
CA LEU A 271 -1.80 -11.11 -22.85
C LEU A 271 -2.92 -12.05 -22.37
N ALA A 272 -4.00 -12.17 -23.14
CA ALA A 272 -5.07 -13.15 -22.97
C ALA A 272 -4.68 -14.59 -23.35
N ARG A 273 -3.41 -14.85 -23.72
CA ARG A 273 -2.86 -16.14 -24.16
C ARG A 273 -3.51 -16.70 -25.44
N LYS A 274 -4.11 -15.84 -26.27
CA LYS A 274 -4.69 -16.18 -27.58
C LYS A 274 -3.66 -15.93 -28.68
N TYR A 275 -2.62 -16.77 -28.73
CA TYR A 275 -1.43 -16.53 -29.57
C TYR A 275 -1.69 -16.60 -31.08
N ALA A 276 -2.48 -17.59 -31.54
CA ALA A 276 -2.83 -17.70 -32.96
C ALA A 276 -3.69 -16.51 -33.45
N PRO A 277 -4.76 -16.09 -32.73
CA PRO A 277 -5.45 -14.85 -33.02
C PRO A 277 -4.55 -13.61 -33.00
N ALA A 278 -3.64 -13.50 -32.02
CA ALA A 278 -2.69 -12.38 -31.95
C ALA A 278 -1.79 -12.32 -33.20
N ALA A 279 -1.29 -13.46 -33.67
CA ALA A 279 -0.50 -13.54 -34.89
C ALA A 279 -1.31 -13.14 -36.13
N ALA A 280 -2.58 -13.55 -36.23
CA ALA A 280 -3.47 -13.13 -37.31
C ALA A 280 -3.76 -11.62 -37.29
N ALA A 281 -4.01 -11.05 -36.11
CA ALA A 281 -4.19 -9.60 -35.95
C ALA A 281 -2.94 -8.82 -36.38
N LEU A 282 -1.73 -9.29 -36.04
CA LEU A 282 -0.48 -8.69 -36.52
C LEU A 282 -0.32 -8.83 -38.03
N ALA A 283 -0.68 -9.98 -38.62
CA ALA A 283 -0.61 -10.16 -40.06
C ALA A 283 -1.52 -9.17 -40.81
N ALA A 284 -2.68 -8.83 -40.25
CA ALA A 284 -3.59 -7.83 -40.81
C ALA A 284 -3.12 -6.37 -40.55
N ALA A 285 -2.59 -6.07 -39.37
CA ALA A 285 -2.21 -4.72 -38.99
C ALA A 285 -0.86 -4.27 -39.59
N CYS A 286 0.12 -5.16 -39.67
CA CYS A 286 1.49 -4.81 -40.03
C CYS A 286 1.67 -4.20 -41.43
N PRO A 287 0.95 -4.63 -42.48
CA PRO A 287 0.99 -3.97 -43.79
C PRO A 287 0.54 -2.51 -43.77
N LEU A 288 -0.23 -2.08 -42.75
CA LEU A 288 -0.72 -0.70 -42.62
C LEU A 288 0.36 0.27 -42.09
N GLY A 289 1.44 -0.26 -41.51
CA GLY A 289 2.54 0.55 -40.99
C GLY A 289 3.55 0.88 -42.08
N THR A 290 3.88 2.16 -42.24
CA THR A 290 4.85 2.61 -43.25
C THR A 290 6.21 2.92 -42.63
N GLY A 291 7.29 2.57 -43.35
CA GLY A 291 8.66 2.85 -42.95
C GLY A 291 9.35 1.79 -42.08
N ALA A 292 10.63 2.04 -41.83
CA ALA A 292 11.54 1.12 -41.13
C ALA A 292 11.11 0.83 -39.68
N ASP A 293 10.68 1.86 -38.94
CA ASP A 293 10.34 1.71 -37.53
C ASP A 293 8.99 1.03 -37.31
N ALA A 294 8.00 1.26 -38.18
CA ALA A 294 6.74 0.51 -38.16
C ALA A 294 6.97 -0.99 -38.42
N ARG A 295 7.85 -1.32 -39.39
CA ARG A 295 8.27 -2.70 -39.65
C ARG A 295 8.96 -3.32 -38.43
N ALA A 296 9.82 -2.58 -37.75
CA ALA A 296 10.50 -3.05 -36.55
C ALA A 296 9.53 -3.29 -35.37
N GLN A 297 8.58 -2.38 -35.14
CA GLN A 297 7.52 -2.56 -34.13
C GLN A 297 6.71 -3.83 -34.37
N CYS A 298 6.36 -4.10 -35.63
CA CYS A 298 5.70 -5.32 -36.04
C CYS A 298 6.51 -6.60 -35.76
N LEU A 299 7.79 -6.59 -36.12
CA LEU A 299 8.69 -7.72 -35.84
C LEU A 299 8.83 -7.95 -34.33
N LEU A 300 8.88 -6.88 -33.54
CA LEU A 300 8.98 -6.92 -32.10
C LEU A 300 7.73 -7.51 -31.44
N GLU A 301 6.52 -7.09 -31.84
CA GLU A 301 5.28 -7.71 -31.33
C GLU A 301 5.13 -9.17 -31.76
N ARG A 302 5.51 -9.51 -33.00
CA ARG A 302 5.55 -10.91 -33.44
C ARG A 302 6.51 -11.75 -32.61
N ALA A 303 7.69 -11.21 -32.28
CA ALA A 303 8.67 -11.87 -31.41
C ALA A 303 8.08 -12.13 -30.01
N ARG A 304 7.36 -11.16 -29.44
CA ARG A 304 6.67 -11.30 -28.14
C ARG A 304 5.58 -12.39 -28.18
N VAL A 305 4.84 -12.51 -29.28
CA VAL A 305 3.84 -13.58 -29.46
C VAL A 305 4.53 -14.96 -29.48
N GLU A 306 5.60 -15.12 -30.24
CA GLU A 306 6.37 -16.38 -30.31
C GLU A 306 6.99 -16.74 -28.95
N ARG A 307 7.56 -15.77 -28.25
CA ARG A 307 8.10 -15.92 -26.90
C ARG A 307 7.05 -16.43 -25.92
N ASP A 308 5.91 -15.74 -25.85
CA ASP A 308 4.85 -16.09 -24.90
C ASP A 308 4.18 -17.42 -25.27
N ALA A 309 4.22 -17.81 -26.55
CA ALA A 309 3.83 -19.13 -27.04
C ALA A 309 4.90 -20.22 -26.81
N ARG A 310 5.96 -19.95 -26.03
CA ARG A 310 7.06 -20.87 -25.72
C ARG A 310 7.83 -21.38 -26.95
N ARG A 311 8.02 -20.50 -27.95
CA ARG A 311 8.81 -20.78 -29.16
C ARG A 311 10.02 -19.83 -29.22
N PRO A 312 11.09 -20.11 -28.44
CA PRO A 312 12.21 -19.18 -28.27
C PRO A 312 13.00 -18.94 -29.56
N ASP A 313 13.23 -19.96 -30.38
CA ASP A 313 14.02 -19.81 -31.61
C ASP A 313 13.38 -18.88 -32.65
N PRO A 314 12.08 -19.03 -32.99
CA PRO A 314 11.37 -18.03 -33.80
C PRO A 314 11.43 -16.62 -33.18
N ALA A 315 11.24 -16.50 -31.87
CA ALA A 315 11.26 -15.21 -31.18
C ALA A 315 12.62 -14.52 -31.31
N LEU A 316 13.72 -15.23 -31.03
CA LEU A 316 15.09 -14.72 -31.14
C LEU A 316 15.42 -14.23 -32.57
N ARG A 317 14.97 -14.96 -33.60
CA ARG A 317 15.13 -14.55 -35.01
C ARG A 317 14.35 -13.28 -35.32
N LEU A 318 13.10 -13.16 -34.85
CA LEU A 318 12.28 -11.98 -35.07
C LEU A 318 12.83 -10.74 -34.36
N TYR A 319 13.32 -10.89 -33.12
CA TYR A 319 14.02 -9.80 -32.43
C TYR A 319 15.27 -9.34 -33.19
N GLU A 320 16.05 -10.26 -33.76
CA GLU A 320 17.19 -9.91 -34.61
C GLU A 320 16.78 -9.11 -35.85
N GLN A 321 15.71 -9.54 -36.51
CA GLN A 321 15.16 -8.82 -37.66
C GLN A 321 14.68 -7.42 -37.26
N ALA A 322 14.06 -7.26 -36.08
CA ALA A 322 13.64 -5.97 -35.57
C ALA A 322 14.84 -5.03 -35.35
N VAL A 323 15.94 -5.54 -34.76
CA VAL A 323 17.20 -4.80 -34.59
C VAL A 323 17.78 -4.34 -35.93
N LYS A 324 17.73 -5.18 -36.96
CA LYS A 324 18.23 -4.86 -38.31
C LYS A 324 17.33 -3.89 -39.08
N ALA A 325 16.03 -3.87 -38.79
CA ALA A 325 15.04 -3.11 -39.54
C ALA A 325 14.94 -1.64 -39.11
N SER A 326 15.11 -1.33 -37.81
CA SER A 326 14.93 0.02 -37.28
C SER A 326 16.20 0.87 -37.38
N ARG A 327 16.02 2.19 -37.45
CA ARG A 327 17.10 3.17 -37.18
C ARG A 327 16.89 3.91 -35.86
N ASP A 328 15.72 3.76 -35.24
CA ASP A 328 15.43 4.29 -33.93
C ASP A 328 16.20 3.51 -32.85
N THR A 329 17.16 4.19 -32.23
CA THR A 329 17.96 3.67 -31.12
C THR A 329 17.13 3.13 -29.95
N ALA A 330 15.94 3.68 -29.68
CA ALA A 330 15.08 3.20 -28.59
C ALA A 330 14.41 1.85 -28.93
N LEU A 331 13.95 1.68 -30.17
CA LEU A 331 13.42 0.40 -30.66
C LEU A 331 14.51 -0.66 -30.74
N ILE A 332 15.70 -0.30 -31.25
CA ILE A 332 16.86 -1.20 -31.29
C ILE A 332 17.24 -1.64 -29.86
N GLN A 333 17.35 -0.70 -28.92
CA GLN A 333 17.67 -1.01 -27.53
C GLN A 333 16.60 -1.94 -26.90
N THR A 334 15.32 -1.73 -27.21
CA THR A 334 14.23 -2.58 -26.71
C THR A 334 14.33 -3.99 -27.28
N ALA A 335 14.55 -4.13 -28.58
CA ALA A 335 14.69 -5.43 -29.24
C ALA A 335 15.92 -6.20 -28.75
N LEU A 336 17.07 -5.52 -28.58
CA LEU A 336 18.27 -6.13 -28.00
C LEU A 336 18.05 -6.60 -26.57
N TRP A 337 17.42 -5.76 -25.74
CA TRP A 337 17.10 -6.12 -24.36
C TRP A 337 16.21 -7.37 -24.28
N GLU A 338 15.13 -7.40 -25.05
CA GLU A 338 14.21 -8.54 -25.01
C GLU A 338 14.85 -9.81 -25.59
N ARG A 339 15.65 -9.68 -26.64
CA ARG A 339 16.44 -10.80 -27.18
C ARG A 339 17.45 -11.33 -26.17
N ALA A 340 18.12 -10.44 -25.45
CA ALA A 340 19.09 -10.81 -24.42
C ALA A 340 18.42 -11.55 -23.27
N ARG A 341 17.25 -11.09 -22.81
CA ARG A 341 16.47 -11.77 -21.76
C ARG A 341 16.04 -13.17 -22.17
N GLU A 342 15.58 -13.33 -23.41
CA GLU A 342 15.20 -14.64 -23.92
C GLU A 342 16.42 -15.56 -24.05
N ALA A 343 17.51 -15.07 -24.64
CA ALA A 343 18.76 -15.83 -24.74
C ALA A 343 19.29 -16.25 -23.38
N GLU A 344 19.21 -15.38 -22.38
CA GLU A 344 19.59 -15.67 -20.99
C GLU A 344 18.69 -16.76 -20.37
N GLN A 345 17.38 -16.71 -20.62
CA GLN A 345 16.45 -17.76 -20.22
C GLN A 345 16.69 -19.09 -20.95
N GLU A 346 17.29 -19.09 -22.13
CA GLU A 346 17.66 -20.32 -22.82
C GLU A 346 19.09 -20.78 -22.48
N GLY A 347 19.80 -20.06 -21.59
CA GLY A 347 21.19 -20.38 -21.23
C GLY A 347 22.21 -20.04 -22.33
N ARG A 348 21.85 -19.23 -23.33
CA ARG A 348 22.72 -18.74 -24.41
C ARG A 348 23.54 -17.54 -23.95
N TRP A 349 24.41 -17.76 -22.95
CA TRP A 349 25.12 -16.71 -22.20
C TRP A 349 25.90 -15.75 -23.08
N HIS A 350 26.66 -16.26 -24.06
CA HIS A 350 27.46 -15.43 -24.95
C HIS A 350 26.60 -14.47 -25.79
N GLN A 351 25.48 -14.97 -26.34
CA GLN A 351 24.53 -14.18 -27.10
C GLN A 351 23.86 -13.13 -26.22
N ALA A 352 23.34 -13.53 -25.07
CA ALA A 352 22.69 -12.64 -24.11
C ALA A 352 23.63 -11.50 -23.67
N ARG A 353 24.87 -11.85 -23.32
CA ARG A 353 25.92 -10.91 -22.92
C ARG A 353 26.21 -9.90 -24.04
N SER A 354 26.45 -10.36 -25.26
CA SER A 354 26.69 -9.48 -26.42
C SER A 354 25.53 -8.50 -26.64
N ASP A 355 24.29 -8.96 -26.54
CA ASP A 355 23.12 -8.11 -26.73
C ASP A 355 22.91 -7.10 -25.60
N TYR A 356 23.18 -7.48 -24.35
CA TYR A 356 23.17 -6.52 -23.23
C TYR A 356 24.24 -5.44 -23.39
N GLN A 357 25.45 -5.80 -23.83
CA GLN A 357 26.52 -4.82 -24.06
C GLN A 357 26.14 -3.83 -25.16
N ARG A 358 25.53 -4.32 -26.26
CA ARG A 358 25.03 -3.49 -27.35
C ARG A 358 23.86 -2.61 -26.89
N ALA A 359 22.93 -3.15 -26.12
CA ALA A 359 21.81 -2.38 -25.55
C ALA A 359 22.31 -1.28 -24.61
N ALA A 360 23.32 -1.57 -23.78
CA ALA A 360 23.93 -0.62 -22.86
C ALA A 360 24.61 0.56 -23.59
N ALA A 361 25.19 0.31 -24.76
CA ALA A 361 25.84 1.34 -25.57
C ALA A 361 24.86 2.35 -26.20
N LEU A 362 23.56 2.03 -26.30
CA LEU A 362 22.55 2.84 -27.00
C LEU A 362 21.84 3.89 -26.13
N GLY A 363 22.18 4.06 -24.84
CA GLY A 363 21.72 5.19 -24.01
C GLY A 363 20.83 4.84 -22.81
N ARG A 364 20.23 5.88 -22.19
CA ARG A 364 19.81 5.85 -20.77
C ARG A 364 18.60 4.98 -20.40
N ARG A 365 17.60 4.78 -21.27
CA ARG A 365 16.30 4.16 -20.85
C ARG A 365 16.44 2.73 -20.30
N ARG A 366 17.32 1.92 -20.89
CA ARG A 366 17.67 0.57 -20.38
C ARG A 366 19.16 0.35 -20.26
N GLY A 367 19.97 1.40 -20.43
CA GLY A 367 21.42 1.28 -20.53
C GLY A 367 22.06 0.80 -19.23
N THR A 368 21.58 1.30 -18.10
CA THR A 368 22.03 0.91 -16.76
C THR A 368 21.68 -0.54 -16.45
N ASP A 369 20.45 -0.95 -16.72
CA ASP A 369 19.99 -2.32 -16.48
C ASP A 369 20.72 -3.30 -17.39
N ALA A 370 20.93 -2.93 -18.66
CA ALA A 370 21.67 -3.74 -19.62
C ALA A 370 23.14 -3.85 -19.20
N ALA A 371 23.77 -2.77 -18.74
CA ALA A 371 25.11 -2.83 -18.18
C ALA A 371 25.18 -3.73 -16.94
N PHE A 372 24.16 -3.67 -16.08
CA PHE A 372 24.06 -4.54 -14.91
C PHE A 372 23.98 -6.02 -15.30
N ARG A 373 23.10 -6.39 -16.25
CA ARG A 373 23.01 -7.77 -16.74
C ARG A 373 24.27 -8.23 -17.46
N ALA A 374 24.91 -7.36 -18.26
CA ALA A 374 26.18 -7.67 -18.89
C ALA A 374 27.26 -8.01 -17.84
N GLY A 375 27.34 -7.22 -16.76
CA GLY A 375 28.25 -7.48 -15.65
C GLY A 375 27.96 -8.80 -14.94
N LEU A 376 26.68 -9.12 -14.72
CA LEU A 376 26.25 -10.39 -14.15
C LEU A 376 26.73 -11.59 -14.95
N LEU A 377 26.59 -11.55 -16.28
CA LEU A 377 27.01 -12.65 -17.15
C LEU A 377 28.53 -12.80 -17.19
N TRP A 378 29.29 -11.70 -17.24
CA TRP A 378 30.75 -11.75 -17.08
C TRP A 378 31.17 -12.39 -15.76
N TYR A 379 30.47 -12.08 -14.66
CA TYR A 379 30.77 -12.64 -13.34
C TYR A 379 30.52 -14.15 -13.30
N ILE A 380 29.41 -14.62 -13.87
CA ILE A 380 29.07 -16.05 -13.96
C ILE A 380 30.10 -16.82 -14.82
N GLU A 381 30.63 -16.19 -15.87
CA GLU A 381 31.69 -16.75 -16.72
C GLU A 381 33.09 -16.70 -16.05
N GLY A 382 33.22 -16.11 -14.86
CA GLY A 382 34.48 -16.06 -14.09
C GLY A 382 35.34 -14.80 -14.34
N HIS A 383 34.84 -13.83 -15.09
CA HIS A 383 35.56 -12.61 -15.45
C HIS A 383 35.19 -11.43 -14.52
N GLY A 384 35.62 -11.50 -13.26
CA GLY A 384 35.26 -10.52 -12.23
C GLY A 384 35.68 -9.07 -12.53
N ARG A 385 36.81 -8.84 -13.21
CA ARG A 385 37.29 -7.48 -13.55
C ARG A 385 36.40 -6.82 -14.62
N ASP A 386 36.00 -7.57 -15.63
CA ASP A 386 35.07 -7.11 -16.66
C ASP A 386 33.70 -6.85 -16.06
N ALA A 387 33.22 -7.77 -15.21
CA ALA A 387 31.98 -7.58 -14.46
C ALA A 387 31.98 -6.27 -13.65
N ALA A 388 33.05 -6.00 -12.90
CA ALA A 388 33.21 -4.77 -12.13
C ALA A 388 33.22 -3.49 -12.99
N THR A 389 33.75 -3.57 -14.22
CA THR A 389 33.75 -2.46 -15.17
C THR A 389 32.33 -2.16 -15.66
N TRP A 390 31.57 -3.20 -16.01
CA TRP A 390 30.17 -3.07 -16.43
C TRP A 390 29.27 -2.56 -15.31
N TRP A 391 29.42 -3.09 -14.09
CA TRP A 391 28.68 -2.58 -12.93
C TRP A 391 29.05 -1.15 -12.54
N GLY A 392 30.27 -0.70 -12.84
CA GLY A 392 30.65 0.71 -12.72
C GLY A 392 29.86 1.65 -13.63
N ARG A 393 29.32 1.15 -14.75
CA ARG A 393 28.44 1.92 -15.67
C ARG A 393 26.97 1.91 -15.24
N ALA A 394 26.58 0.99 -14.36
CA ALA A 394 25.20 0.81 -13.92
C ALA A 394 24.80 1.68 -12.71
N ASP A 395 25.69 2.58 -12.26
CA ASP A 395 25.63 3.49 -11.08
C ASP A 395 24.35 3.41 -10.22
N SER A 396 24.17 2.26 -9.57
CA SER A 396 23.00 1.91 -8.75
C SER A 396 23.49 1.19 -7.51
N ASP A 397 22.65 1.07 -6.48
CA ASP A 397 23.00 0.28 -5.28
C ASP A 397 23.37 -1.16 -5.65
N ALA A 398 22.64 -1.74 -6.62
CA ALA A 398 22.91 -3.05 -7.19
C ALA A 398 24.31 -3.12 -7.82
N GLY A 399 24.61 -2.19 -8.74
CA GLY A 399 25.90 -2.12 -9.41
C GLY A 399 27.04 -1.91 -8.41
N ARG A 400 26.87 -1.01 -7.43
CA ARG A 400 27.87 -0.76 -6.38
C ARG A 400 28.14 -2.01 -5.54
N PHE A 401 27.10 -2.72 -5.12
CA PHE A 401 27.23 -3.95 -4.33
C PHE A 401 27.98 -5.03 -5.12
N TRP A 402 27.50 -5.36 -6.31
CA TRP A 402 28.06 -6.43 -7.12
C TRP A 402 29.47 -6.11 -7.63
N ARG A 403 29.75 -4.84 -7.95
CA ARG A 403 31.12 -4.35 -8.23
C ARG A 403 32.04 -4.60 -7.03
N ALA A 404 31.58 -4.34 -5.82
CA ALA A 404 32.36 -4.62 -4.62
C ALA A 404 32.63 -6.13 -4.45
N ILE A 405 31.60 -6.97 -4.63
CA ILE A 405 31.74 -8.44 -4.55
C ILE A 405 32.79 -8.94 -5.56
N ALA A 406 32.70 -8.51 -6.83
CA ALA A 406 33.67 -8.92 -7.86
C ALA A 406 35.09 -8.40 -7.61
N LEU A 407 35.24 -7.22 -7.02
CA LEU A 407 36.55 -6.63 -6.72
C LEU A 407 37.16 -7.14 -5.42
N ARG A 408 36.40 -7.78 -4.53
CA ARG A 408 36.84 -8.07 -3.15
C ARG A 408 38.17 -8.82 -3.05
N ARG A 409 38.43 -9.78 -3.95
CA ARG A 409 39.71 -10.53 -3.97
C ARG A 409 40.87 -9.74 -4.58
N SER A 410 40.60 -8.83 -5.53
CA SER A 410 41.64 -8.18 -6.33
C SER A 410 41.94 -6.74 -5.93
N ARG A 411 40.95 -6.03 -5.37
CA ARG A 411 41.02 -4.63 -4.90
C ARG A 411 40.17 -4.45 -3.62
N PRO A 412 40.58 -5.07 -2.49
CA PRO A 412 39.78 -5.10 -1.27
C PRO A 412 39.44 -3.71 -0.73
N ALA A 413 40.37 -2.75 -0.77
CA ALA A 413 40.12 -1.39 -0.29
C ALA A 413 38.98 -0.67 -1.06
N VAL A 414 38.90 -0.88 -2.38
CA VAL A 414 37.83 -0.32 -3.21
C VAL A 414 36.51 -1.01 -2.91
N ALA A 415 36.53 -2.34 -2.78
CA ALA A 415 35.35 -3.13 -2.44
C ALA A 415 34.77 -2.71 -1.07
N ASP A 416 35.61 -2.60 -0.05
CA ASP A 416 35.20 -2.22 1.29
C ASP A 416 34.63 -0.80 1.34
N SER A 417 35.22 0.13 0.59
CA SER A 417 34.70 1.51 0.47
C SER A 417 33.28 1.53 -0.12
N LEU A 418 33.05 0.79 -1.22
CA LEU A 418 31.73 0.66 -1.84
C LEU A 418 30.70 0.03 -0.88
N LEU A 419 31.09 -1.03 -0.18
CA LEU A 419 30.22 -1.70 0.79
C LEU A 419 29.90 -0.82 1.99
N LYS A 420 30.88 -0.06 2.52
CA LYS A 420 30.68 0.88 3.62
C LYS A 420 29.68 1.97 3.24
N GLY A 421 29.80 2.52 2.03
CA GLY A 421 28.86 3.52 1.52
C GLY A 421 27.43 3.00 1.37
N LEU A 422 27.24 1.72 1.04
CA LEU A 422 25.93 1.07 1.02
C LEU A 422 25.40 0.79 2.44
N ALA A 423 26.27 0.28 3.31
CA ALA A 423 25.93 -0.08 4.68
C ALA A 423 25.49 1.12 5.52
N SER A 424 26.05 2.31 5.25
CA SER A 424 25.75 3.56 5.96
C SER A 424 24.47 4.27 5.50
N GLN A 425 23.75 3.76 4.50
CA GLN A 425 22.48 4.35 4.08
C GLN A 425 21.36 4.02 5.10
N PRO A 426 20.52 4.99 5.50
CA PRO A 426 19.36 4.74 6.36
C PRO A 426 18.37 3.74 5.74
N GLY A 427 17.88 2.81 6.58
CA GLY A 427 16.88 1.81 6.18
C GLY A 427 17.45 0.44 5.82
N TYR A 428 16.59 -0.38 5.22
CA TYR A 428 16.85 -1.78 4.87
C TYR A 428 16.42 -2.05 3.42
N SER A 429 17.24 -1.60 2.47
CA SER A 429 17.20 -2.13 1.11
C SER A 429 17.93 -3.48 1.07
N PHE A 430 17.68 -4.29 0.04
CA PHE A 430 18.40 -5.56 -0.13
C PHE A 430 19.93 -5.36 -0.15
N TYR A 431 20.43 -4.38 -0.90
CA TYR A 431 21.87 -4.16 -1.04
C TYR A 431 22.52 -3.53 0.19
N SER A 432 21.82 -2.67 0.94
CA SER A 432 22.34 -2.15 2.22
C SER A 432 22.42 -3.25 3.28
N ALA A 433 21.40 -4.11 3.38
CA ALA A 433 21.41 -5.28 4.26
C ALA A 433 22.51 -6.28 3.85
N ALA A 434 22.60 -6.62 2.57
CA ALA A 434 23.63 -7.50 2.05
C ALA A 434 25.03 -6.93 2.27
N ALA A 435 25.24 -5.62 2.11
CA ALA A 435 26.52 -4.97 2.38
C ALA A 435 26.92 -5.06 3.86
N ARG A 436 25.99 -4.85 4.81
CA ARG A 436 26.24 -5.00 6.26
C ARG A 436 26.63 -6.43 6.61
N GLU A 437 25.87 -7.41 6.14
CA GLU A 437 26.18 -8.83 6.31
C GLU A 437 27.56 -9.18 5.74
N THR A 438 27.84 -8.70 4.54
CA THR A 438 29.09 -8.90 3.80
C THR A 438 30.31 -8.27 4.50
N LEU A 439 30.13 -7.18 5.25
CA LEU A 439 31.16 -6.55 6.08
C LEU A 439 31.24 -7.12 7.50
N GLY A 440 30.31 -8.00 7.90
CA GLY A 440 30.18 -8.46 9.28
C GLY A 440 29.73 -7.37 10.26
N VAL A 441 29.21 -6.24 9.77
CA VAL A 441 28.69 -5.17 10.61
C VAL A 441 27.35 -5.62 11.15
N ARG A 442 27.32 -5.98 12.43
CA ARG A 442 26.07 -6.29 13.13
C ARG A 442 25.52 -5.05 13.79
N GLY A 443 24.24 -4.81 13.55
CA GLY A 443 23.49 -3.80 14.27
C GLY A 443 23.27 -2.54 13.48
N TRP A 444 22.23 -1.87 13.94
CA TRP A 444 21.74 -0.59 13.51
C TRP A 444 22.76 0.53 13.80
N PRO A 445 23.35 1.20 12.79
CA PRO A 445 24.39 2.21 13.01
C PRO A 445 23.83 3.59 13.44
N GLY A 446 22.51 3.78 13.44
CA GLY A 446 21.87 5.04 13.82
C GLY A 446 21.79 5.26 15.34
N ALA A 447 22.03 6.50 15.76
CA ALA A 447 22.01 6.92 17.17
C ALA A 447 20.76 6.47 17.94
N SER A 448 20.95 6.20 19.24
CA SER A 448 19.99 5.67 20.21
C SER A 448 18.73 6.51 20.47
N THR A 449 18.53 7.64 19.80
CA THR A 449 17.33 8.46 19.98
C THR A 449 16.24 7.99 19.02
N VAL A 450 15.43 7.04 19.48
CA VAL A 450 14.10 6.85 18.91
C VAL A 450 13.38 8.19 18.93
N ILE A 451 12.78 8.57 17.80
CA ILE A 451 11.98 9.78 17.77
C ILE A 451 10.74 9.50 18.61
N ALA A 452 10.65 10.16 19.76
CA ALA A 452 9.42 10.19 20.53
C ALA A 452 8.31 10.77 19.62
N PRO A 453 7.14 10.13 19.55
CA PRO A 453 6.03 10.66 18.79
C PRO A 453 5.69 12.05 19.33
N ALA A 454 5.71 13.06 18.46
CA ALA A 454 5.20 14.36 18.80
C ALA A 454 3.67 14.27 18.76
N VAL A 455 3.05 13.97 19.91
CA VAL A 455 1.60 14.15 20.11
C VAL A 455 1.26 15.65 20.29
N GLY A 456 2.25 16.54 20.09
CA GLY A 456 2.14 17.98 20.35
C GLY A 456 1.10 18.66 19.46
N ASP A 457 0.28 19.50 20.09
CA ASP A 457 -0.62 20.58 19.63
C ASP A 457 -1.50 20.38 18.38
N GLU A 458 -1.38 19.26 17.65
CA GLU A 458 -2.17 18.98 16.45
C GLU A 458 -3.59 18.49 16.84
N PRO A 459 -4.64 19.25 16.49
CA PRO A 459 -6.04 18.92 16.75
C PRO A 459 -6.43 17.48 16.39
N ALA A 460 -6.01 17.05 15.19
CA ALA A 460 -6.39 15.76 14.61
C ALA A 460 -5.76 14.58 15.36
N LEU A 461 -4.47 14.67 15.70
CA LEU A 461 -3.78 13.62 16.45
C LEU A 461 -4.30 13.54 17.89
N THR A 462 -4.60 14.69 18.50
CA THR A 462 -5.21 14.76 19.83
C THR A 462 -6.56 14.05 19.87
N LEU A 463 -7.47 14.39 18.95
CA LEU A 463 -8.78 13.75 18.87
C LEU A 463 -8.66 12.26 18.53
N ALA A 464 -7.79 11.88 17.59
CA ALA A 464 -7.62 10.49 17.21
C ALA A 464 -7.10 9.62 18.36
N THR A 465 -6.12 10.12 19.11
CA THR A 465 -5.59 9.45 20.31
C THR A 465 -6.71 9.22 21.32
N LEU A 466 -7.51 10.27 21.61
CA LEU A 466 -8.65 10.16 22.51
C LEU A 466 -9.67 9.11 22.04
N LEU A 467 -9.96 9.06 20.74
CA LEU A 467 -10.89 8.06 20.18
C LEU A 467 -10.34 6.63 20.37
N VAL A 468 -9.06 6.40 20.09
CA VAL A 468 -8.42 5.09 20.28
C VAL A 468 -8.45 4.66 21.75
N GLU A 469 -8.05 5.54 22.68
CA GLU A 469 -8.11 5.28 24.13
C GLU A 469 -9.52 4.99 24.63
N SER A 470 -10.53 5.52 23.94
CA SER A 470 -11.95 5.32 24.25
C SER A 470 -12.55 4.06 23.61
N GLY A 471 -11.77 3.24 22.91
CA GLY A 471 -12.26 2.06 22.21
C GLY A 471 -12.92 2.33 20.84
N LEU A 472 -12.82 3.56 20.33
CA LEU A 472 -13.27 3.99 18.99
C LEU A 472 -12.09 3.94 17.99
N GLY A 473 -11.35 2.84 18.00
CA GLY A 473 -10.08 2.71 17.26
C GLY A 473 -10.22 2.97 15.76
N ASP A 474 -11.29 2.49 15.14
CA ASP A 474 -11.50 2.64 13.69
C ASP A 474 -11.76 4.09 13.29
N ASP A 475 -12.52 4.84 14.09
CA ASP A 475 -12.76 6.26 13.86
C ASP A 475 -11.47 7.08 14.05
N GLY A 476 -10.65 6.74 15.07
CA GLY A 476 -9.35 7.36 15.28
C GLY A 476 -8.39 7.10 14.13
N VAL A 477 -8.37 5.88 13.60
CA VAL A 477 -7.52 5.51 12.46
C VAL A 477 -7.99 6.18 11.16
N ASP A 478 -9.29 6.23 10.90
CA ASP A 478 -9.84 6.95 9.74
C ASP A 478 -9.45 8.43 9.79
N LEU A 479 -9.56 9.07 10.95
CA LEU A 479 -9.17 10.46 11.17
C LEU A 479 -7.70 10.72 10.83
N VAL A 480 -6.75 9.91 11.34
CA VAL A 480 -5.31 10.13 11.05
C VAL A 480 -4.93 9.78 9.62
N LEU A 481 -5.60 8.82 8.97
CA LEU A 481 -5.36 8.51 7.56
C LEU A 481 -5.80 9.67 6.66
N ARG A 482 -6.95 10.28 6.95
CA ARG A 482 -7.45 11.48 6.27
C ARG A 482 -6.49 12.66 6.47
N TRP A 483 -6.12 12.95 7.71
CA TRP A 483 -5.15 13.98 8.07
C TRP A 483 -3.83 13.79 7.32
N ALA A 484 -3.24 12.60 7.41
CA ALA A 484 -1.96 12.29 6.77
C ALA A 484 -2.06 12.45 5.24
N GLY A 485 -3.22 12.21 4.62
CA GLY A 485 -3.51 12.41 3.21
C GLY A 485 -3.23 13.82 2.68
N GLY A 486 -3.05 14.82 3.56
CA GLY A 486 -2.64 16.17 3.19
C GLY A 486 -3.81 17.03 2.71
N ASP A 487 -4.98 16.88 3.33
CA ASP A 487 -6.10 17.78 3.06
C ASP A 487 -5.83 19.14 3.71
N SER A 488 -5.14 20.05 3.02
CA SER A 488 -4.70 21.35 3.54
C SER A 488 -5.82 22.39 3.68
N ARG A 489 -7.08 21.93 3.79
CA ARG A 489 -8.31 22.74 3.57
C ARG A 489 -9.32 22.59 4.71
N ASP A 490 -8.92 21.90 5.78
CA ASP A 490 -9.69 21.65 6.98
C ASP A 490 -9.17 22.54 8.13
N THR A 491 -10.07 23.12 8.92
CA THR A 491 -9.71 23.99 10.06
C THR A 491 -9.14 23.21 11.24
N LEU A 492 -9.31 21.88 11.28
CA LEU A 492 -8.61 20.99 12.21
C LEU A 492 -7.20 20.60 11.74
N PHE A 493 -6.83 20.96 10.51
CA PHE A 493 -5.54 20.61 9.92
C PHE A 493 -4.70 21.87 9.72
N CYS A 494 -3.82 22.18 10.69
CA CYS A 494 -2.76 23.12 10.41
C CYS A 494 -1.86 22.56 9.29
N PRO A 495 -1.38 23.40 8.35
CA PRO A 495 -0.37 22.97 7.40
C PRO A 495 0.87 22.54 8.19
N ILE A 496 1.21 21.26 8.14
CA ILE A 496 2.38 20.75 8.86
C ILE A 496 3.61 21.43 8.25
N PRO A 497 4.43 22.14 9.04
CA PRO A 497 5.69 22.68 8.55
C PRO A 497 6.52 21.53 7.95
N PRO A 498 7.20 21.73 6.80
CA PRO A 498 7.96 20.65 6.15
C PRO A 498 8.93 19.90 7.08
N GLY A 499 9.52 20.60 8.07
CA GLY A 499 10.42 20.01 9.07
C GLY A 499 9.76 19.24 10.24
N GLN A 500 8.43 19.28 10.38
CA GLN A 500 7.66 18.56 11.41
C GLN A 500 6.83 17.42 10.83
N ARG A 501 6.79 17.29 9.50
CA ARG A 501 5.95 16.30 8.80
C ARG A 501 6.32 14.86 9.14
N SER A 502 7.60 14.56 9.31
CA SER A 502 8.08 13.24 9.70
C SER A 502 7.62 12.87 11.12
N THR A 503 7.75 13.78 12.09
CA THR A 503 7.35 13.54 13.50
C THR A 503 5.85 13.39 13.67
N SER A 504 5.04 14.20 12.99
CA SER A 504 3.58 14.11 13.10
C SER A 504 3.04 12.83 12.42
N LEU A 505 3.66 12.39 11.31
CA LEU A 505 3.32 11.10 10.67
C LEU A 505 3.66 9.89 11.56
N ILE A 506 4.67 10.01 12.42
CA ILE A 506 4.94 9.00 13.46
C ILE A 506 3.88 9.02 14.55
N GLY A 507 3.40 10.20 14.99
CA GLY A 507 2.24 10.30 15.88
C GLY A 507 0.99 9.61 15.29
N ALA A 508 0.71 9.82 14.00
CA ALA A 508 -0.36 9.10 13.31
C ALA A 508 -0.12 7.58 13.24
N ALA A 509 1.12 7.15 13.01
CA ALA A 509 1.46 5.73 13.01
C ALA A 509 1.23 5.10 14.40
N GLN A 510 1.56 5.81 15.47
CA GLN A 510 1.30 5.38 16.85
C GLN A 510 -0.19 5.17 17.11
N VAL A 511 -1.04 6.13 16.73
CA VAL A 511 -2.52 6.00 16.84
C VAL A 511 -2.99 4.71 16.15
N ALA A 512 -2.50 4.44 14.93
CA ALA A 512 -2.85 3.23 14.22
C ALA A 512 -2.35 1.94 14.89
N PHE A 513 -1.14 1.94 15.46
CA PHE A 513 -0.62 0.80 16.21
C PHE A 513 -1.42 0.54 17.50
N GLN A 514 -1.76 1.58 18.26
CA GLN A 514 -2.57 1.48 19.47
C GLN A 514 -3.98 0.95 19.18
N ALA A 515 -4.54 1.29 18.02
CA ALA A 515 -5.82 0.77 17.55
C ALA A 515 -5.76 -0.68 17.04
N GLY A 516 -4.58 -1.33 17.06
CA GLY A 516 -4.38 -2.67 16.49
C GLY A 516 -4.35 -2.70 14.95
N ARG A 517 -4.36 -1.54 14.28
CA ARG A 517 -4.33 -1.39 12.82
C ARG A 517 -2.87 -1.31 12.31
N ILE A 518 -2.15 -2.42 12.48
CA ILE A 518 -0.70 -2.53 12.24
C ILE A 518 -0.31 -2.14 10.81
N ALA A 519 -1.07 -2.58 9.81
CA ALA A 519 -0.78 -2.30 8.41
C ALA A 519 -0.86 -0.80 8.07
N GLN A 520 -1.83 -0.09 8.67
CA GLN A 520 -1.99 1.35 8.55
C GLN A 520 -0.82 2.09 9.22
N GLY A 521 -0.41 1.65 10.42
CA GLY A 521 0.75 2.19 11.13
C GLY A 521 2.05 2.08 10.33
N ILE A 522 2.33 0.91 9.74
CA ILE A 522 3.50 0.70 8.87
C ILE A 522 3.47 1.66 7.66
N ARG A 523 2.30 1.83 7.02
CA ARG A 523 2.17 2.75 5.87
C ARG A 523 2.43 4.20 6.28
N LEU A 524 1.95 4.64 7.44
CA LEU A 524 2.19 5.98 7.97
C LEU A 524 3.67 6.20 8.31
N ALA A 525 4.33 5.20 8.94
CA ALA A 525 5.76 5.23 9.22
C ALA A 525 6.62 5.28 7.93
N GLN A 526 6.24 4.55 6.88
CA GLN A 526 6.91 4.63 5.57
C GLN A 526 6.79 6.03 4.95
N ARG A 527 5.62 6.67 5.09
CA ARG A 527 5.43 8.06 4.65
C ARG A 527 6.26 9.04 5.47
N ALA A 528 6.40 8.81 6.78
CA ALA A 528 7.28 9.60 7.65
C ALA A 528 8.74 9.54 7.18
N LEU A 529 9.23 8.33 6.85
CA LEU A 529 10.58 8.13 6.34
C LEU A 529 10.80 8.83 4.99
N GLY A 530 9.81 8.77 4.09
CA GLY A 530 9.85 9.50 2.82
C GLY A 530 9.91 11.02 3.03
N ALA A 531 9.04 11.56 3.90
CA ALA A 531 9.05 12.98 4.23
C ALA A 531 10.38 13.44 4.83
N ALA A 532 10.98 12.63 5.71
CA ALA A 532 12.30 12.88 6.29
C ALA A 532 13.42 12.86 5.24
N ALA A 533 13.33 11.99 4.22
CA ALA A 533 14.29 11.95 3.12
C ALA A 533 14.19 13.20 2.25
N ASP A 534 12.97 13.65 1.93
CA ASP A 534 12.74 14.84 1.11
C ASP A 534 13.24 16.13 1.80
N SER A 535 13.13 16.19 3.13
CA SER A 535 13.58 17.34 3.92
C SER A 535 15.06 17.31 4.32
N GLY A 536 15.79 16.24 3.98
CA GLY A 536 17.17 16.04 4.42
C GLY A 536 17.32 15.84 5.94
N ASP A 537 16.30 15.32 6.61
CA ASP A 537 16.31 15.11 8.06
C ASP A 537 17.26 13.95 8.43
N ASP A 538 18.25 14.25 9.27
CA ASP A 538 19.25 13.28 9.73
C ASP A 538 18.67 12.22 10.68
N ARG A 539 17.45 12.44 11.21
CA ARG A 539 16.75 11.49 12.09
C ARG A 539 16.10 10.32 11.35
N ARG A 540 16.31 10.18 10.04
CA ARG A 540 15.79 9.06 9.22
C ARG A 540 16.03 7.69 9.84
N TRP A 541 17.16 7.50 10.50
CA TRP A 541 17.40 6.29 11.27
C TRP A 541 16.28 6.11 12.33
N GLY A 542 16.06 7.03 13.26
CA GLY A 542 15.08 6.89 14.35
C GLY A 542 13.65 6.51 13.92
N LEU A 543 13.28 6.71 12.65
CA LEU A 543 11.97 6.36 12.07
C LEU A 543 11.85 4.89 11.64
N VAL A 544 12.94 4.20 11.30
CA VAL A 544 12.85 2.87 10.69
C VAL A 544 12.29 1.79 11.61
N PRO A 545 12.53 1.77 12.94
CA PRO A 545 11.89 0.79 13.82
C PRO A 545 10.35 0.78 13.70
N TRP A 546 9.73 1.93 13.44
CA TRP A 546 8.28 2.07 13.25
C TRP A 546 7.75 1.37 12.00
N ILE A 547 8.62 1.07 11.02
CA ILE A 547 8.26 0.33 9.80
C ILE A 547 8.25 -1.18 10.05
N TYR A 548 8.96 -1.66 11.09
CA TYR A 548 9.14 -3.07 11.40
C TYR A 548 8.63 -3.43 12.81
N PRO A 549 7.34 -3.19 13.11
CA PRO A 549 6.78 -3.51 14.41
C PRO A 549 6.75 -5.03 14.64
N PRO A 550 6.80 -5.49 15.90
CA PRO A 550 6.71 -6.91 16.25
C PRO A 550 5.25 -7.42 16.16
N GLY A 551 4.63 -7.33 14.98
CA GLY A 551 3.23 -7.72 14.76
C GLY A 551 2.98 -9.20 15.07
N HIS A 552 1.88 -9.49 15.79
CA HIS A 552 1.52 -10.86 16.23
C HIS A 552 2.66 -11.62 16.92
N ARG A 553 3.55 -10.94 17.65
CA ARG A 553 4.79 -11.51 18.21
C ARG A 553 4.62 -12.87 18.89
N SER A 554 3.68 -12.98 19.83
CA SER A 554 3.47 -14.22 20.59
C SER A 554 3.06 -15.38 19.68
N LEU A 555 2.20 -15.12 18.69
CA LEU A 555 1.79 -16.10 17.68
C LEU A 555 2.98 -16.52 16.79
N VAL A 556 3.76 -15.57 16.30
CA VAL A 556 4.94 -15.84 15.44
C VAL A 556 5.99 -16.65 16.21
N GLN A 557 6.31 -16.24 17.44
CA GLN A 557 7.26 -16.94 18.30
C GLN A 557 6.79 -18.37 18.61
N TRP A 558 5.54 -18.53 19.04
CA TRP A 558 4.95 -19.84 19.31
C TRP A 558 4.96 -20.72 18.06
N ARG A 559 4.65 -20.15 16.89
CA ARG A 559 4.67 -20.91 15.64
C ARG A 559 6.07 -21.38 15.27
N VAL A 560 7.08 -20.51 15.38
CA VAL A 560 8.47 -20.89 15.13
C VAL A 560 8.93 -21.99 16.09
N GLN A 561 8.61 -21.87 17.39
CA GLN A 561 8.97 -22.87 18.39
C GLN A 561 8.33 -24.24 18.09
N THR A 562 7.06 -24.26 17.70
CA THR A 562 6.34 -25.50 17.36
C THR A 562 6.71 -26.06 15.99
N ALA A 563 7.19 -25.22 15.06
CA ALA A 563 7.66 -25.63 13.74
C ALA A 563 9.10 -26.18 13.73
N ARG A 564 9.85 -26.11 14.84
CA ARG A 564 11.25 -26.57 14.98
C ARG A 564 11.50 -28.04 14.59
N LEU A 565 10.46 -28.84 14.38
CA LEU A 565 10.56 -30.22 13.90
C LEU A 565 10.79 -30.33 12.38
N ALA A 566 10.70 -29.23 11.62
CA ALA A 566 11.00 -29.21 10.18
C ALA A 566 12.43 -28.68 9.95
N GLN A 567 13.29 -29.49 9.31
CA GLN A 567 14.61 -29.07 8.86
C GLN A 567 14.54 -28.61 7.40
N PRO A 568 15.07 -27.41 7.05
CA PRO A 568 15.71 -26.42 7.92
C PRO A 568 14.70 -25.54 8.69
N ALA A 569 15.08 -25.11 9.89
CA ALA A 569 14.22 -24.37 10.79
C ALA A 569 13.93 -22.94 10.30
N ILE A 570 12.65 -22.54 10.35
CA ILE A 570 12.22 -21.16 10.13
C ILE A 570 12.61 -20.31 11.35
N ASP A 571 13.31 -19.18 11.14
CA ASP A 571 13.57 -18.22 12.22
C ASP A 571 12.45 -17.16 12.33
N VAL A 572 12.33 -16.53 13.52
CA VAL A 572 11.30 -15.52 13.81
C VAL A 572 11.39 -14.35 12.83
N ALA A 573 12.59 -13.91 12.48
CA ALA A 573 12.78 -12.78 11.58
C ALA A 573 12.28 -13.08 10.16
N LEU A 574 12.49 -14.31 9.65
CA LEU A 574 12.02 -14.74 8.34
C LEU A 574 10.50 -14.84 8.29
N LEU A 575 9.88 -15.43 9.33
CA LEU A 575 8.42 -15.52 9.38
C LEU A 575 7.77 -14.14 9.51
N SER A 576 8.31 -13.27 10.37
CA SER A 576 7.85 -11.87 10.48
C SER A 576 8.04 -11.09 9.18
N ALA A 577 9.17 -11.25 8.50
CA ALA A 577 9.42 -10.58 7.22
C ALA A 577 8.47 -11.04 6.12
N LEU A 578 8.16 -12.34 6.07
CA LEU A 578 7.18 -12.89 5.15
C LEU A 578 5.78 -12.32 5.43
N ILE A 579 5.29 -12.36 6.68
CA ILE A 579 3.98 -11.78 7.04
C ILE A 579 3.94 -10.28 6.73
N TRP A 580 5.01 -9.55 7.04
CA TRP A 580 5.13 -8.12 6.73
C TRP A 580 4.99 -7.86 5.23
N GLN A 581 5.65 -8.67 4.39
CA GLN A 581 5.58 -8.54 2.93
C GLN A 581 4.26 -9.02 2.34
N GLU A 582 3.55 -9.95 2.98
CA GLU A 582 2.29 -10.47 2.48
C GLU A 582 1.11 -9.56 2.83
N SER A 583 0.97 -9.20 4.11
CA SER A 583 -0.22 -8.50 4.62
C SER A 583 0.08 -7.24 5.42
N ARG A 584 1.35 -6.98 5.76
CA ARG A 584 1.72 -5.99 6.79
C ARG A 584 1.00 -6.28 8.12
N PHE A 585 0.85 -7.57 8.43
CA PHE A 585 0.14 -8.08 9.61
C PHE A 585 -1.37 -7.81 9.62
N ASP A 586 -1.99 -7.57 8.47
CA ASP A 586 -3.44 -7.48 8.34
C ASP A 586 -4.05 -8.89 8.21
N ALA A 587 -4.73 -9.34 9.26
CA ALA A 587 -5.39 -10.64 9.29
C ALA A 587 -6.61 -10.74 8.36
N GLU A 588 -7.18 -9.60 7.95
CA GLU A 588 -8.35 -9.51 7.07
C GLU A 588 -7.96 -9.28 5.61
N ALA A 589 -6.66 -9.25 5.30
CA ALA A 589 -6.15 -8.97 3.97
C ALA A 589 -6.65 -9.97 2.92
N ARG A 590 -7.16 -9.45 1.79
CA ARG A 590 -7.56 -10.22 0.61
C ARG A 590 -6.92 -9.65 -0.65
N SER A 591 -6.16 -10.46 -1.37
CA SER A 591 -5.57 -10.04 -2.66
C SER A 591 -6.58 -10.12 -3.81
N ARG A 592 -6.25 -9.48 -4.94
CA ARG A 592 -7.03 -9.59 -6.20
C ARG A 592 -7.10 -11.03 -6.73
N SER A 593 -6.10 -11.84 -6.41
CA SER A 593 -6.04 -13.26 -6.78
C SER A 593 -6.69 -14.17 -5.74
N ASN A 594 -7.41 -13.60 -4.75
CA ASN A 594 -8.06 -14.31 -3.66
C ASN A 594 -7.09 -15.03 -2.69
N ALA A 595 -5.92 -14.44 -2.44
CA ALA A 595 -5.01 -14.84 -1.36
C ALA A 595 -5.44 -14.18 -0.05
N LEU A 596 -5.35 -14.89 1.08
CA LEU A 596 -6.10 -14.54 2.30
C LEU A 596 -5.23 -14.50 3.56
N GLY A 597 -5.53 -13.54 4.43
CA GLY A 597 -5.00 -13.39 5.78
C GLY A 597 -3.51 -13.06 5.86
N LEU A 598 -2.92 -13.27 7.05
CA LEU A 598 -1.58 -12.82 7.40
C LEU A 598 -0.48 -13.22 6.41
N MET A 599 -0.52 -14.46 5.93
CA MET A 599 0.48 -15.04 5.04
C MET A 599 -0.03 -15.21 3.60
N GLN A 600 -1.14 -14.53 3.26
CA GLN A 600 -1.75 -14.48 1.93
C GLN A 600 -1.80 -15.86 1.24
N LEU A 601 -2.53 -16.79 1.86
CA LEU A 601 -2.65 -18.15 1.33
C LEU A 601 -3.83 -18.26 0.38
N MET A 602 -3.62 -18.97 -0.72
CA MET A 602 -4.70 -19.50 -1.53
C MET A 602 -5.41 -20.62 -0.77
N LEU A 603 -6.74 -20.67 -0.84
CA LEU A 603 -7.53 -21.72 -0.18
C LEU A 603 -7.08 -23.14 -0.55
N ALA A 604 -6.80 -23.36 -1.85
CA ALA A 604 -6.29 -24.64 -2.33
C ALA A 604 -4.94 -25.01 -1.69
N THR A 605 -4.00 -24.05 -1.63
CA THR A 605 -2.69 -24.25 -1.00
C THR A 605 -2.83 -24.60 0.48
N ALA A 606 -3.69 -23.90 1.22
CA ALA A 606 -3.90 -24.17 2.65
C ALA A 606 -4.50 -25.57 2.88
N ARG A 607 -5.50 -25.97 2.08
CA ARG A 607 -6.09 -27.32 2.12
C ARG A 607 -5.06 -28.39 1.83
N THR A 608 -4.29 -28.26 0.75
CA THR A 608 -3.23 -29.22 0.40
C THR A 608 -2.17 -29.31 1.52
N THR A 609 -1.84 -28.18 2.15
CA THR A 609 -0.81 -28.12 3.19
C THR A 609 -1.25 -28.76 4.51
N LEU A 610 -2.51 -28.59 4.91
CA LEU A 610 -3.04 -29.05 6.19
C LEU A 610 -3.84 -30.36 6.15
N GLY A 611 -3.95 -31.01 4.98
CA GLY A 611 -4.62 -32.32 4.87
C GLY A 611 -6.10 -32.28 4.52
N GLY A 612 -6.52 -31.27 3.75
CA GLY A 612 -7.83 -31.22 3.09
C GLY A 612 -8.87 -30.34 3.77
N ALA A 613 -10.12 -30.44 3.32
CA ALA A 613 -11.22 -29.57 3.73
C ALA A 613 -11.58 -29.70 5.22
N ARG A 614 -11.31 -30.83 5.88
CA ARG A 614 -11.55 -30.96 7.32
C ARG A 614 -10.69 -30.01 8.15
N ALA A 615 -9.45 -29.73 7.71
CA ALA A 615 -8.54 -28.83 8.39
C ALA A 615 -8.75 -27.35 8.01
N VAL A 616 -9.28 -27.09 6.82
CA VAL A 616 -9.63 -25.75 6.32
C VAL A 616 -11.02 -25.82 5.65
N PRO A 617 -12.09 -25.70 6.47
CA PRO A 617 -13.46 -25.95 6.00
C PRO A 617 -13.93 -24.89 5.02
N ALA A 618 -13.66 -23.61 5.28
CA ALA A 618 -14.11 -22.50 4.46
C ALA A 618 -13.01 -21.49 4.15
N GLU A 619 -13.26 -20.61 3.17
CA GLU A 619 -12.40 -19.46 2.86
C GLU A 619 -12.21 -18.55 4.08
N SER A 620 -13.31 -18.28 4.79
CA SER A 620 -13.33 -17.43 5.99
C SER A 620 -12.41 -17.92 7.11
N SER A 621 -12.15 -19.23 7.16
CA SER A 621 -11.23 -19.81 8.14
C SER A 621 -9.80 -19.25 8.00
N LEU A 622 -9.41 -18.80 6.80
CA LEU A 622 -8.06 -18.25 6.57
C LEU A 622 -7.88 -16.80 7.05
N PHE A 623 -8.93 -16.14 7.51
CA PHE A 623 -8.81 -14.87 8.25
C PHE A 623 -8.48 -15.08 9.73
N ASP A 624 -8.59 -16.31 10.26
CA ASP A 624 -8.09 -16.63 11.60
C ASP A 624 -6.54 -16.60 11.60
N PRO A 625 -5.90 -15.71 12.38
CA PRO A 625 -4.44 -15.57 12.41
C PRO A 625 -3.73 -16.88 12.75
N ALA A 626 -4.27 -17.65 13.71
CA ALA A 626 -3.62 -18.86 14.19
C ALA A 626 -3.59 -19.94 13.11
N LEU A 627 -4.71 -20.21 12.45
CA LEU A 627 -4.84 -21.16 11.34
C LEU A 627 -4.00 -20.72 10.14
N ASN A 628 -4.09 -19.45 9.76
CA ASN A 628 -3.38 -18.90 8.61
C ASN A 628 -1.86 -19.04 8.79
N THR A 629 -1.33 -18.60 9.93
CA THR A 629 0.10 -18.71 10.23
C THR A 629 0.54 -20.18 10.40
N ARG A 630 -0.34 -21.09 10.85
CA ARG A 630 -0.05 -22.54 10.86
C ARG A 630 0.14 -23.09 9.45
N ALA A 631 -0.82 -22.83 8.57
CA ALA A 631 -0.77 -23.28 7.19
C ALA A 631 0.44 -22.67 6.46
N GLY A 632 0.66 -21.36 6.60
CA GLY A 632 1.73 -20.66 5.91
C GLY A 632 3.12 -21.05 6.39
N ALA A 633 3.32 -21.21 7.70
CA ALA A 633 4.60 -21.69 8.23
C ALA A 633 4.90 -23.12 7.78
N ARG A 634 3.89 -24.02 7.74
CA ARG A 634 4.06 -25.39 7.23
C ARG A 634 4.36 -25.40 5.72
N TYR A 635 3.70 -24.55 4.95
CA TYR A 635 3.96 -24.43 3.52
C TYR A 635 5.38 -23.91 3.25
N LEU A 636 5.80 -22.85 3.94
CA LEU A 636 7.16 -22.32 3.85
C LEU A 636 8.21 -23.37 4.26
N ALA A 637 7.97 -24.12 5.34
CA ALA A 637 8.87 -25.19 5.78
C ALA A 637 9.03 -26.29 4.71
N GLY A 638 7.93 -26.69 4.07
CA GLY A 638 7.98 -27.64 2.96
C GLY A 638 8.77 -27.12 1.75
N LEU A 639 8.67 -25.83 1.45
CA LEU A 639 9.47 -25.20 0.39
C LEU A 639 10.96 -25.10 0.77
N LEU A 640 11.27 -24.76 2.02
CA LEU A 640 12.65 -24.76 2.52
C LEU A 640 13.27 -26.15 2.42
N ALA A 641 12.54 -27.20 2.83
CA ALA A 641 13.00 -28.57 2.69
C ALA A 641 13.20 -28.95 1.21
N ARG A 642 12.28 -28.56 0.32
CA ARG A 642 12.38 -28.82 -1.13
C ARG A 642 13.61 -28.20 -1.79
N PHE A 643 14.08 -27.07 -1.29
CA PHE A 643 15.21 -26.33 -1.85
C PHE A 643 16.45 -26.37 -0.94
N ASP A 644 16.60 -27.42 -0.12
CA ASP A 644 17.75 -27.68 0.75
C ASP A 644 18.13 -26.47 1.64
N GLY A 645 17.13 -25.71 2.10
CA GLY A 645 17.31 -24.53 2.94
C GLY A 645 17.71 -23.25 2.24
N LEU A 646 17.75 -23.23 0.91
CA LEU A 646 18.01 -22.01 0.15
C LEU A 646 16.81 -21.05 0.26
N VAL A 647 16.88 -20.12 1.21
CA VAL A 647 15.80 -19.19 1.55
C VAL A 647 15.30 -18.38 0.34
N PRO A 648 16.16 -17.79 -0.52
CA PRO A 648 15.69 -17.07 -1.70
C PRO A 648 14.85 -17.93 -2.65
N ALA A 649 15.20 -19.22 -2.81
CA ALA A 649 14.46 -20.16 -3.64
C ALA A 649 13.10 -20.52 -3.03
N ALA A 650 13.05 -20.76 -1.71
CA ALA A 650 11.80 -21.03 -1.01
C ALA A 650 10.83 -19.84 -1.11
N LEU A 651 11.32 -18.60 -0.96
CA LEU A 651 10.50 -17.39 -1.11
C LEU A 651 10.02 -17.17 -2.55
N ALA A 652 10.89 -17.38 -3.54
CA ALA A 652 10.50 -17.32 -4.94
C ALA A 652 9.40 -18.35 -5.28
N ALA A 653 9.51 -19.56 -4.74
CA ALA A 653 8.51 -20.60 -4.88
C ALA A 653 7.21 -20.32 -4.12
N TYR A 654 7.29 -19.65 -2.96
CA TYR A 654 6.12 -19.25 -2.19
C TYR A 654 5.25 -18.28 -3.01
N ASN A 655 5.87 -17.27 -3.61
CA ASN A 655 5.18 -16.25 -4.42
C ASN A 655 4.73 -16.77 -5.80
N SER A 656 5.59 -17.48 -6.52
CA SER A 656 5.39 -17.78 -7.94
C SER A 656 5.07 -19.26 -8.25
N GLY A 657 5.16 -20.12 -7.23
CA GLY A 657 5.00 -21.56 -7.33
C GLY A 657 6.34 -22.29 -7.55
N PRO A 658 6.52 -23.49 -6.99
CA PRO A 658 7.82 -24.17 -6.97
C PRO A 658 8.31 -24.61 -8.35
N ALA A 659 7.41 -24.85 -9.31
CA ALA A 659 7.79 -25.23 -10.67
C ALA A 659 8.47 -24.09 -11.47
N ARG A 660 8.41 -22.86 -10.98
CA ARG A 660 9.04 -21.69 -11.62
C ARG A 660 10.47 -21.45 -11.16
N VAL A 661 10.90 -22.09 -10.08
CA VAL A 661 12.29 -22.02 -9.62
C VAL A 661 13.13 -22.96 -10.47
N LEU A 662 14.07 -22.41 -11.23
CA LEU A 662 14.86 -23.19 -12.18
C LEU A 662 16.07 -23.84 -11.50
N PRO A 663 16.40 -25.11 -11.82
CA PRO A 663 17.56 -25.80 -11.24
C PRO A 663 18.88 -25.02 -11.38
N ARG A 664 19.11 -24.39 -12.54
CA ARG A 664 20.30 -23.57 -12.78
C ARG A 664 20.44 -22.36 -11.84
N TRP A 665 19.33 -21.80 -11.34
CA TRP A 665 19.41 -20.69 -10.38
C TRP A 665 19.99 -21.17 -9.06
N ILE A 666 19.61 -22.38 -8.64
CA ILE A 666 20.11 -23.04 -7.43
C ILE A 666 21.58 -23.39 -7.60
N GLU A 667 21.95 -23.99 -8.74
CA GLU A 667 23.34 -24.35 -9.06
C GLU A 667 24.28 -23.13 -9.03
N LEU A 668 23.91 -22.04 -9.73
CA LEU A 668 24.70 -20.81 -9.76
C LEU A 668 24.75 -20.13 -8.39
N SER A 669 23.65 -20.14 -7.64
CA SER A 669 23.62 -19.63 -6.26
C SER A 669 24.58 -20.38 -5.35
N ARG A 670 24.63 -21.72 -5.44
CA ARG A 670 25.57 -22.53 -4.64
C ARG A 670 27.03 -22.22 -4.98
N ARG A 671 27.32 -21.89 -6.24
CA ARG A 671 28.67 -21.58 -6.70
C ARG A 671 29.13 -20.17 -6.34
N PHE A 672 28.23 -19.19 -6.37
CA PHE A 672 28.58 -17.76 -6.29
C PHE A 672 27.94 -16.99 -5.12
N GLY A 673 27.10 -17.65 -4.33
CA GLY A 673 26.43 -17.10 -3.14
C GLY A 673 24.93 -16.80 -3.34
N ASP A 674 24.19 -16.85 -2.24
CA ASP A 674 22.72 -16.71 -2.21
C ASP A 674 22.19 -15.38 -2.74
N ALA A 675 22.97 -14.31 -2.63
CA ALA A 675 22.61 -13.02 -3.21
C ALA A 675 22.45 -13.10 -4.74
N LEU A 676 23.22 -13.98 -5.40
CA LEU A 676 23.13 -14.15 -6.86
C LEU A 676 21.77 -14.72 -7.26
N PHE A 677 21.19 -15.61 -6.45
CA PHE A 677 19.87 -16.17 -6.74
C PHE A 677 18.84 -15.08 -7.01
N CYS A 678 18.85 -14.01 -6.21
CA CYS A 678 17.92 -12.90 -6.33
C CYS A 678 18.03 -12.20 -7.69
N GLU A 679 19.25 -12.07 -8.23
CA GLU A 679 19.47 -11.46 -9.56
C GLU A 679 19.10 -12.39 -10.73
N LEU A 680 19.05 -13.70 -10.50
CA LEU A 680 18.72 -14.68 -11.54
C LEU A 680 17.21 -14.83 -11.75
N ILE A 681 16.39 -14.38 -10.80
CA ILE A 681 14.93 -14.42 -10.91
C ILE A 681 14.50 -13.59 -12.12
N VAL A 682 13.73 -14.21 -13.01
CA VAL A 682 13.33 -13.55 -14.27
C VAL A 682 12.04 -12.77 -14.19
N PHE A 683 11.24 -13.03 -13.15
CA PHE A 683 9.97 -12.37 -12.90
C PHE A 683 10.21 -11.16 -11.99
N PRO A 684 10.08 -9.90 -12.47
CA PRO A 684 10.42 -8.72 -11.68
C PRO A 684 9.65 -8.64 -10.35
N GLU A 685 8.36 -9.01 -10.36
CA GLU A 685 7.54 -9.05 -9.15
C GLU A 685 8.10 -10.02 -8.10
N THR A 686 8.49 -11.22 -8.53
CA THR A 686 9.07 -12.25 -7.64
C THR A 686 10.47 -11.85 -7.18
N GLU A 687 11.28 -11.24 -8.05
CA GLU A 687 12.60 -10.69 -7.69
C GLU A 687 12.47 -9.65 -6.57
N ASP A 688 11.60 -8.65 -6.77
CA ASP A 688 11.33 -7.60 -5.79
C ASP A 688 10.79 -8.18 -4.48
N TYR A 689 9.87 -9.15 -4.58
CA TYR A 689 9.30 -9.85 -3.42
C TYR A 689 10.39 -10.51 -2.57
N VAL A 690 11.29 -11.28 -3.20
CA VAL A 690 12.38 -11.99 -2.50
C VAL A 690 13.37 -10.99 -1.89
N LYS A 691 13.82 -10.00 -2.67
CA LYS A 691 14.76 -8.97 -2.21
C LYS A 691 14.21 -8.18 -1.02
N LYS A 692 12.91 -7.83 -1.05
CA LYS A 692 12.22 -7.14 0.07
C LYS A 692 12.20 -8.01 1.32
N ILE A 693 11.77 -9.28 1.24
CA ILE A 693 11.70 -10.14 2.42
C ILE A 693 13.07 -10.36 3.05
N ILE A 694 14.12 -10.54 2.24
CA ILE A 694 15.49 -10.69 2.75
C ILE A 694 15.92 -9.42 3.49
N ALA A 695 15.67 -8.24 2.92
CA ALA A 695 16.01 -6.98 3.57
C ALA A 695 15.25 -6.78 4.90
N VAL A 696 13.94 -7.07 4.91
CA VAL A 696 13.09 -6.98 6.11
C VAL A 696 13.48 -8.02 7.16
N ARG A 697 13.90 -9.21 6.76
CA ARG A 697 14.44 -10.22 7.68
C ARG A 697 15.70 -9.70 8.38
N SER A 698 16.60 -9.02 7.66
CA SER A 698 17.76 -8.38 8.27
C SER A 698 17.35 -7.28 9.25
N ALA A 699 16.32 -6.49 8.92
CA ALA A 699 15.74 -5.51 9.83
C ALA A 699 15.26 -6.15 11.14
N TYR A 700 14.45 -7.21 11.08
CA TYR A 700 13.99 -7.91 12.29
C TYR A 700 15.13 -8.55 13.09
N ARG A 701 16.18 -9.07 12.43
CA ARG A 701 17.35 -9.62 13.14
C ARG A 701 18.11 -8.55 13.91
N GLU A 702 18.28 -7.38 13.32
CA GLU A 702 19.03 -6.27 13.94
C GLU A 702 18.20 -5.52 14.99
N LEU A 703 16.87 -5.44 14.82
CA LEU A 703 15.97 -4.78 15.76
C LEU A 703 15.50 -5.70 16.91
N ALA A 704 15.54 -7.02 16.75
CA ALA A 704 15.04 -7.98 17.75
C ALA A 704 15.55 -7.77 19.18
N PRO A 705 16.84 -7.45 19.45
CA PRO A 705 17.30 -7.18 20.81
C PRO A 705 16.59 -5.99 21.46
N ARG A 706 16.27 -4.95 20.69
CA ARG A 706 15.58 -3.73 21.18
C ARG A 706 14.08 -3.91 21.30
N LEU A 707 13.47 -4.66 20.38
CA LEU A 707 12.06 -5.02 20.45
C LEU A 707 11.77 -5.96 21.63
N ALA A 708 12.78 -6.64 22.18
CA ALA A 708 12.61 -7.55 23.30
C ALA A 708 12.29 -6.87 24.64
N GLU A 709 12.62 -5.58 24.79
CA GLU A 709 12.49 -4.82 26.03
C GLU A 709 11.17 -4.00 26.13
N GLY A 710 10.38 -3.92 25.05
CA GLY A 710 9.14 -3.11 24.98
C GLY A 710 7.82 -3.91 24.96
N ASP A 711 6.73 -3.24 25.32
CA ASP A 711 5.34 -3.73 25.49
C ASP A 711 4.57 -4.03 24.19
N GLY A 712 5.25 -4.13 23.04
CA GLY A 712 4.65 -4.46 21.74
C GLY A 712 4.33 -3.23 20.89
N THR A 713 4.39 -2.02 21.44
CA THR A 713 4.56 -0.80 20.65
C THR A 713 6.00 -0.73 20.12
N PRO A 714 6.26 -0.27 18.88
CA PRO A 714 7.61 0.12 18.50
C PRO A 714 8.11 1.16 19.53
N PRO A 715 9.39 1.07 19.96
CA PRO A 715 9.92 1.91 21.04
C PRO A 715 9.82 3.40 20.76
#